data_AF-A0A9X0WHX8-F1
#
_entry.id   AF-A0A9X0WHX8-F1
#
_cell.length_a   1.000
_cell.length_b   1.000
_cell.length_c   1.000
_cell.angle_alpha   90.00
_cell.angle_beta   90.00
_cell.angle_gamma   90.00
#
_symmetry.space_group_name_H-M   'P 1'
#
loop_
_entity.id
_entity.type
_entity.pdbx_description
1 polymer ?
#
loop_
_entity_poly.entity_id
_entity_poly.type
_entity_poly.pdbx_seq_one_letter_code
_entity_poly.pdbx_strand_id
1 'polypeptide(L)'
;MELTRRLRPFWRVPSLDFLLLRPYGDSLATPAVRVWIAFVWIIIFLMASIEGVVWGLVGASIVPQATAWLRPIVGLFMFVLMFAVIWIVDASLVMSERPIRPPRGQKALGSTDQPGSGARWFVGLLLRILIVAVSLYVTAPFLAKLIRADDIESHHQRLIEEYYAERDAAFETQVAAQARGIEAHYAGLLQPLEEEIERLRESLASERQRRTQIETTYAPEINVLRAELAAAQARFGDEIHGREERPAGYGPEARRWETRVTELTAALREQQEEIDQRVETVARAIVELETRLASRTDALQQLRREQRQAIERVRAEVAAQQLEENPPRLTFAARSKALQDLRDSPAEAGVPHFETVDGFAQAALAILFFSLIALKLFEPAAVRAYFTESLQLRYRQYRAGGLTEIPGFEHPNDPRRCLNPVEFARQWRHYETDPEGFFAEQQVRMDLAEPVVTQQADQSFQRGLLRHRHENLALERETTERRHEIELDAYEREQRLRAEAMTVQLADEVRAKKDHRVVELELELQRARDAWNLLKAREEAALRERTENAEQSIEQARQERRLHEKELDQQREQRWEELRQTELERQRRHQLELAEQAQRRHREAYQDRLRSLREELTRVRALESEQANAVRVARDTLTQLAEAISVLQERIAPLEVELAEQRARRRDLVAAALGPGESLSPAAGSRPVSRGFWSRSEPASVAPSAREARRELKTLEKQLRSRGERLAAWREELRTLEARRSLREDELSAREQTLRQLQARVFFHEDAIGALLTHDLLVATPIPAPDAPGGSSDSPLRVPDPPQGVTLTDSVPARGGRTQP
;
A
#
# COMPACT_ATOMS: atom_id res chain seq x y z
N MET A 1 70.90 33.85 -8.52
CA MET A 1 69.55 33.27 -8.75
C MET A 1 69.19 32.30 -7.62
N GLU A 2 69.47 32.61 -6.35
CA GLU A 2 69.50 31.61 -5.26
C GLU A 2 68.64 31.94 -4.02
N LEU A 3 68.05 33.13 -3.93
CA LEU A 3 67.33 33.58 -2.73
C LEU A 3 65.87 33.09 -2.62
N THR A 4 65.29 32.50 -3.67
CA THR A 4 63.87 32.11 -3.71
C THR A 4 63.55 30.73 -3.12
N ARG A 5 64.53 29.96 -2.62
CA ARG A 5 64.31 28.60 -2.07
C ARG A 5 63.99 28.52 -0.57
N ARG A 6 64.02 29.62 0.20
CA ARG A 6 63.90 29.58 1.67
C ARG A 6 62.52 29.89 2.28
N LEU A 7 61.49 30.17 1.48
CA LEU A 7 60.15 30.60 1.98
C LEU A 7 58.98 29.69 1.57
N ARG A 8 59.12 28.36 1.75
CA ARG A 8 57.97 27.43 1.80
C ARG A 8 58.07 26.45 2.99
N PRO A 9 57.87 26.89 4.26
CA PRO A 9 58.06 26.01 5.42
C PRO A 9 56.80 25.24 5.86
N PHE A 10 55.59 25.80 5.66
CA PHE A 10 54.39 25.36 6.42
C PHE A 10 53.31 24.57 5.67
N TRP A 11 53.32 24.53 4.33
CA TRP A 11 52.33 23.79 3.54
C TRP A 11 52.99 22.75 2.61
N ARG A 12 53.86 21.91 3.18
CA ARG A 12 54.13 20.62 2.56
C ARG A 12 52.91 19.75 2.82
N VAL A 13 52.02 19.65 1.82
CA VAL A 13 50.98 18.62 1.79
C VAL A 13 51.68 17.28 2.09
N PRO A 14 51.20 16.47 3.05
CA PRO A 14 51.80 15.16 3.31
C PRO A 14 51.83 14.40 2.00
N SER A 15 53.00 13.84 1.65
CA SER A 15 53.10 13.05 0.42
C SER A 15 52.09 11.91 0.47
N LEU A 16 51.55 11.51 -0.68
CA LEU A 16 50.62 10.38 -0.75
C LEU A 16 51.24 9.11 -0.13
N ASP A 17 52.57 9.01 -0.13
CA ASP A 17 53.32 7.97 0.57
C ASP A 17 53.01 7.90 2.07
N PHE A 18 52.77 9.03 2.77
CA PHE A 18 52.37 9.02 4.18
C PHE A 18 50.98 8.38 4.37
N LEU A 19 50.03 8.67 3.47
CA LEU A 19 48.71 8.02 3.42
C LEU A 19 48.78 6.55 2.98
N LEU A 20 49.87 6.13 2.33
CA LEU A 20 50.17 4.74 2.00
C LEU A 20 51.05 4.03 3.05
N LEU A 21 51.28 4.67 4.21
CA LEU A 21 52.14 4.22 5.30
C LEU A 21 53.61 3.96 4.88
N ARG A 22 54.09 4.66 3.83
CA ARG A 22 55.45 4.59 3.26
C ARG A 22 56.26 5.88 3.43
N PRO A 23 56.60 6.33 4.66
CA PRO A 23 57.32 7.59 4.87
C PRO A 23 58.67 7.69 4.14
N TYR A 24 59.27 6.55 3.78
CA TYR A 24 60.56 6.46 3.08
C TYR A 24 60.45 6.02 1.61
N GLY A 25 59.23 5.95 1.05
CA GLY A 25 58.96 5.47 -0.31
C GLY A 25 59.32 3.99 -0.50
N ASP A 26 59.74 3.60 -1.69
CA ASP A 26 60.07 2.20 -2.00
C ASP A 26 61.48 1.75 -1.54
N SER A 27 62.24 2.62 -0.87
CA SER A 27 63.55 2.28 -0.28
C SER A 27 63.38 1.23 0.84
N LEU A 28 64.18 0.16 0.81
CA LEU A 28 64.05 -1.03 1.68
C LEU A 28 62.69 -1.79 1.62
N ALA A 29 61.74 -1.39 0.77
CA ALA A 29 60.38 -1.95 0.72
C ALA A 29 60.31 -3.29 -0.06
N THR A 30 60.71 -4.40 0.58
CA THR A 30 60.59 -5.75 0.01
C THR A 30 59.12 -6.14 -0.24
N PRO A 31 58.84 -7.16 -1.08
CA PRO A 31 57.46 -7.61 -1.31
C PRO A 31 56.72 -7.98 -0.02
N ALA A 32 57.39 -8.62 0.94
CA ALA A 32 56.81 -8.94 2.24
C ALA A 32 56.47 -7.68 3.06
N VAL A 33 57.32 -6.64 3.02
CA VAL A 33 57.03 -5.35 3.65
C VAL A 33 55.83 -4.67 2.99
N ARG A 34 55.72 -4.72 1.66
CA ARG A 34 54.58 -4.15 0.91
C ARG A 34 53.26 -4.83 1.28
N VAL A 35 53.23 -6.16 1.37
CA VAL A 35 52.04 -6.94 1.78
C VAL A 35 51.66 -6.65 3.23
N TRP A 36 52.64 -6.60 4.15
CA TRP A 36 52.39 -6.25 5.55
C TRP A 36 51.83 -4.83 5.70
N ILE A 37 52.44 -3.86 4.99
CA ILE A 37 51.95 -2.47 4.97
C ILE A 37 50.53 -2.39 4.42
N ALA A 38 50.22 -3.12 3.34
CA ALA A 38 48.86 -3.14 2.78
C ALA A 38 47.83 -3.71 3.77
N PHE A 39 48.16 -4.79 4.49
CA PHE A 39 47.26 -5.36 5.49
C PHE A 39 47.01 -4.41 6.67
N VAL A 40 48.07 -3.77 7.17
CA VAL A 40 47.98 -2.76 8.23
C VAL A 40 47.21 -1.52 7.77
N TRP A 41 47.42 -1.08 6.52
CA TRP A 41 46.66 0.01 5.89
C TRP A 41 45.16 -0.29 5.84
N ILE A 42 44.77 -1.51 5.44
CA ILE A 42 43.36 -1.93 5.41
C ILE A 42 42.74 -1.88 6.81
N ILE A 43 43.44 -2.35 7.85
CA ILE A 43 42.88 -2.37 9.21
C ILE A 43 42.76 -0.95 9.79
N ILE A 44 43.77 -0.09 9.59
CA ILE A 44 43.68 1.32 9.99
C ILE A 44 42.55 2.02 9.24
N PHE A 45 42.42 1.78 7.92
CA PHE A 45 41.35 2.34 7.11
C PHE A 45 39.96 1.92 7.63
N LEU A 46 39.77 0.63 7.91
CA LEU A 46 38.50 0.10 8.41
C LEU A 46 38.18 0.68 9.80
N MET A 47 39.14 0.70 10.72
CA MET A 47 38.97 1.25 12.07
C MET A 47 38.65 2.76 12.04
N ALA A 48 39.42 3.55 11.29
CA ALA A 48 39.16 4.98 11.12
C ALA A 48 37.83 5.26 10.38
N SER A 49 37.42 4.39 9.44
CA SER A 49 36.14 4.53 8.73
C SER A 49 34.94 4.26 9.64
N ILE A 50 34.95 3.19 10.44
CA ILE A 50 33.85 2.86 11.36
C ILE A 50 33.67 4.00 12.37
N GLU A 51 34.76 4.44 12.98
CA GLU A 51 34.74 5.56 13.93
C GLU A 51 34.31 6.86 13.25
N GLY A 52 34.86 7.18 12.08
CA GLY A 52 34.43 8.33 11.28
C GLY A 52 32.93 8.32 10.96
N VAL A 53 32.35 7.16 10.59
CA VAL A 53 30.91 7.00 10.33
C VAL A 53 30.10 7.30 11.58
N VAL A 54 30.47 6.72 12.73
CA VAL A 54 29.76 6.96 14.00
C VAL A 54 29.81 8.45 14.38
N TRP A 55 30.99 9.06 14.35
CA TRP A 55 31.14 10.48 14.68
C TRP A 55 30.48 11.43 13.66
N GLY A 56 30.43 11.05 12.39
CA GLY A 56 29.66 11.76 11.36
C GLY A 56 28.15 11.70 11.61
N LEU A 57 27.63 10.54 12.01
CA LEU A 57 26.22 10.37 12.35
C LEU A 57 25.86 11.07 13.67
N VAL A 58 26.75 11.06 14.66
CA VAL A 58 26.63 11.89 15.87
C VAL A 58 26.60 13.37 15.50
N GLY A 59 27.52 13.84 14.65
CA GLY A 59 27.58 15.21 14.14
C GLY A 59 26.29 15.64 13.43
N ALA A 60 25.76 14.79 12.55
CA ALA A 60 24.46 15.01 11.91
C ALA A 60 23.29 15.03 12.91
N SER A 61 23.34 14.22 13.99
CA SER A 61 22.28 14.19 15.00
C SER A 61 22.21 15.45 15.89
N ILE A 62 23.32 16.15 16.06
CA ILE A 62 23.41 17.43 16.82
C ILE A 62 22.69 18.57 16.09
N VAL A 63 22.57 18.51 14.75
CA VAL A 63 21.94 19.56 13.95
C VAL A 63 20.42 19.61 14.19
N PRO A 64 19.86 20.76 14.65
CA PRO A 64 18.43 20.92 14.86
C PRO A 64 17.58 20.61 13.63
N GLN A 65 16.37 20.09 13.84
CA GLN A 65 15.44 19.78 12.74
C GLN A 65 15.11 21.01 11.88
N ALA A 66 15.02 22.21 12.49
CA ALA A 66 14.81 23.48 11.78
C ALA A 66 15.92 23.81 10.76
N THR A 67 17.11 23.21 10.90
CA THR A 67 18.26 23.39 10.00
C THR A 67 18.70 22.06 9.39
N ALA A 68 17.75 21.16 9.06
CA ALA A 68 18.04 19.81 8.58
C ALA A 68 19.02 19.74 7.38
N TRP A 69 19.08 20.78 6.53
CA TRP A 69 20.03 20.86 5.41
C TRP A 69 21.51 20.90 5.83
N LEU A 70 21.83 21.33 7.07
CA LEU A 70 23.19 21.30 7.62
C LEU A 70 23.63 19.89 8.06
N ARG A 71 22.70 18.94 8.23
CA ARG A 71 23.00 17.56 8.68
C ARG A 71 24.11 16.86 7.88
N PRO A 72 24.02 16.74 6.54
CA PRO A 72 25.08 16.10 5.76
C PRO A 72 26.40 16.88 5.81
N ILE A 73 26.37 18.20 5.93
CA ILE A 73 27.58 19.05 5.96
C ILE A 73 28.33 18.87 7.28
N VAL A 74 27.64 19.00 8.42
CA VAL A 74 28.22 18.80 9.75
C VAL A 74 28.62 17.34 9.95
N GLY A 75 27.83 16.39 9.46
CA GLY A 75 28.16 14.97 9.50
C GLY A 75 29.40 14.62 8.68
N LEU A 76 29.52 15.11 7.44
CA LEU A 76 30.72 14.92 6.63
C LEU A 76 31.96 15.58 7.26
N PHE A 77 31.81 16.78 7.83
CA PHE A 77 32.90 17.46 8.53
C PHE A 77 33.40 16.65 9.73
N MET A 78 32.49 16.17 10.58
CA MET A 78 32.83 15.33 11.74
C MET A 78 33.41 13.98 11.32
N PHE A 79 32.91 13.36 10.25
CA PHE A 79 33.48 12.16 9.64
C PHE A 79 34.94 12.40 9.25
N VAL A 80 35.21 13.43 8.43
CA VAL A 80 36.57 13.72 7.94
C VAL A 80 37.52 14.06 9.09
N LEU A 81 37.06 14.84 10.07
CA LEU A 81 37.83 15.21 11.24
C LEU A 81 38.24 13.97 12.07
N MET A 82 37.28 13.14 12.46
CA MET A 82 37.57 11.97 13.31
C MET A 82 38.29 10.86 12.56
N PHE A 83 37.97 10.63 11.28
CA PHE A 83 38.74 9.77 10.40
C PHE A 83 40.21 10.22 10.34
N ALA A 84 40.47 11.51 10.10
CA ALA A 84 41.83 12.03 10.01
C ALA A 84 42.59 11.92 11.34
N VAL A 85 41.96 12.22 12.49
CA VAL A 85 42.57 12.08 13.81
C VAL A 85 42.97 10.63 14.08
N ILE A 86 42.05 9.69 13.89
CA ILE A 86 42.30 8.26 14.16
C ILE A 86 43.31 7.69 13.16
N TRP A 87 43.18 8.05 11.87
CA TRP A 87 44.17 7.71 10.84
C TRP A 87 45.59 8.14 11.25
N ILE A 88 45.77 9.40 11.66
CA ILE A 88 47.09 9.94 12.04
C ILE A 88 47.62 9.25 13.29
N VAL A 89 46.80 9.06 14.33
CA VAL A 89 47.21 8.38 15.57
C VAL A 89 47.63 6.94 15.28
N ASP A 90 46.84 6.20 14.50
CA ASP A 90 47.08 4.79 14.23
C ASP A 90 48.25 4.56 13.27
N ALA A 91 48.35 5.39 12.22
CA ALA A 91 49.51 5.43 11.34
C ALA A 91 50.79 5.75 12.11
N SER A 92 50.74 6.71 13.05
CA SER A 92 51.91 7.09 13.84
C SER A 92 52.41 5.94 14.74
N LEU A 93 51.53 5.12 15.31
CA LEU A 93 51.98 3.94 16.08
C LEU A 93 52.65 2.89 15.18
N VAL A 94 52.09 2.64 13.99
CA VAL A 94 52.66 1.68 13.04
C VAL A 94 54.04 2.13 12.57
N MET A 95 54.17 3.40 12.21
CA MET A 95 55.43 4.04 11.83
C MET A 95 56.42 4.18 12.99
N SER A 96 55.94 4.19 14.26
CA SER A 96 56.82 4.37 15.41
C SER A 96 57.91 3.30 15.46
N GLU A 97 59.16 3.75 15.57
CA GLU A 97 60.29 2.86 15.71
C GLU A 97 60.21 2.13 17.05
N ARG A 98 60.19 0.79 17.00
CA ARG A 98 60.25 -0.01 18.21
C ARG A 98 61.68 0.07 18.77
N PRO A 99 61.88 0.46 20.05
CA PRO A 99 63.20 0.51 20.65
C PRO A 99 63.84 -0.89 20.62
N ILE A 100 64.90 -1.04 19.84
CA ILE A 100 65.71 -2.25 19.84
C ILE A 100 66.45 -2.27 21.17
N ARG A 101 66.08 -3.18 22.08
CA ARG A 101 66.87 -3.39 23.30
C ARG A 101 68.23 -3.94 22.87
N PRO A 102 69.36 -3.24 23.12
CA PRO A 102 70.67 -3.78 22.80
C PRO A 102 70.90 -5.07 23.62
N PRO A 103 71.68 -6.04 23.09
CA PRO A 103 72.05 -7.23 23.84
C PRO A 103 72.73 -6.82 25.16
N ARG A 104 72.33 -7.50 26.24
CA ARG A 104 72.59 -7.09 27.63
C ARG A 104 74.07 -7.27 28.00
N GLY A 105 74.92 -6.33 27.60
CA GLY A 105 76.35 -6.33 27.90
C GLY A 105 77.18 -5.24 27.21
N GLN A 106 76.77 -4.77 26.03
CA GLN A 106 77.53 -3.76 25.27
C GLN A 106 77.00 -2.35 25.54
N LYS A 107 77.83 -1.54 26.24
CA LYS A 107 77.69 -0.07 26.24
C LYS A 107 78.36 0.45 24.96
N ALA A 108 77.56 0.72 23.93
CA ALA A 108 78.08 1.27 22.67
C ALA A 108 78.83 2.59 22.94
N LEU A 109 80.08 2.68 22.51
CA LEU A 109 80.96 3.80 22.80
C LEU A 109 80.69 4.95 21.82
N GLY A 110 79.63 5.72 22.06
CA GLY A 110 79.35 6.98 21.34
C GLY A 110 77.95 7.15 20.76
N SER A 111 77.03 6.19 20.87
CA SER A 111 75.63 6.47 20.54
C SER A 111 75.02 7.39 21.61
N THR A 112 74.59 8.59 21.21
CA THR A 112 73.78 9.47 22.06
C THR A 112 72.33 8.99 22.10
N ASP A 113 72.14 7.72 22.45
CA ASP A 113 70.82 7.13 22.69
C ASP A 113 70.18 7.85 23.87
N GLN A 114 69.23 8.75 23.58
CA GLN A 114 68.52 9.48 24.61
C GLN A 114 67.82 8.48 25.53
N PRO A 115 68.10 8.45 26.85
CA PRO A 115 67.64 7.41 27.78
C PRO A 115 66.11 7.43 28.07
N GLY A 116 65.32 8.08 27.21
CA GLY A 116 63.87 8.11 27.22
C GLY A 116 63.19 7.57 25.96
N SER A 117 63.91 7.09 24.93
CA SER A 117 63.31 6.59 23.68
C SER A 117 62.28 5.47 23.94
N GLY A 118 62.65 4.46 24.72
CA GLY A 118 61.75 3.36 25.09
C GLY A 118 60.59 3.81 25.98
N ALA A 119 60.79 4.79 26.87
CA ALA A 119 59.72 5.35 27.69
C ALA A 119 58.71 6.14 26.83
N ARG A 120 59.18 6.97 25.89
CA ARG A 120 58.32 7.68 24.92
C ARG A 120 57.50 6.72 24.07
N TRP A 121 58.10 5.62 23.61
CA TRP A 121 57.38 4.58 22.86
C TRP A 121 56.27 3.92 23.70
N PHE A 122 56.58 3.52 24.95
CA PHE A 122 55.58 2.94 25.86
C PHE A 122 54.47 3.94 26.23
N VAL A 123 54.81 5.21 26.44
CA VAL A 123 53.82 6.28 26.70
C VAL A 123 52.92 6.50 25.48
N GLY A 124 53.47 6.49 24.26
CA GLY A 124 52.68 6.57 23.03
C GLY A 124 51.71 5.39 22.88
N LEU A 125 52.16 4.17 23.18
CA LEU A 125 51.31 2.97 23.19
C LEU A 125 50.21 3.06 24.26
N LEU A 126 50.53 3.49 25.48
CA LEU A 126 49.58 3.61 26.58
C LEU A 126 48.55 4.72 26.32
N LEU A 127 48.98 5.87 25.79
CA LEU A 127 48.09 6.94 25.34
C LEU A 127 47.14 6.44 24.24
N ARG A 128 47.62 5.62 23.30
CA ARG A 128 46.76 5.02 22.27
C ARG A 128 45.75 4.02 22.87
N ILE A 129 46.17 3.18 23.82
CA ILE A 129 45.24 2.29 24.56
C ILE A 129 44.15 3.11 25.26
N LEU A 130 44.52 4.23 25.89
CA LEU A 130 43.57 5.14 26.53
C LEU A 130 42.61 5.79 25.52
N ILE A 131 43.12 6.32 24.41
CA ILE A 131 42.30 6.91 23.33
C ILE A 131 41.31 5.88 22.80
N VAL A 132 41.75 4.66 22.51
CA VAL A 132 40.87 3.60 21.98
C VAL A 132 39.88 3.10 23.03
N ALA A 133 40.25 3.02 24.31
CA ALA A 133 39.31 2.68 25.38
C ALA A 133 38.20 3.74 25.53
N VAL A 134 38.56 5.03 25.47
CA VAL A 134 37.59 6.14 25.46
C VAL A 134 36.73 6.12 24.20
N SER A 135 37.34 5.86 23.04
CA SER A 135 36.61 5.75 21.76
C SER A 135 35.60 4.60 21.82
N LEU A 136 36.01 3.39 22.21
CA LEU A 136 35.13 2.22 22.32
C LEU A 136 34.00 2.44 23.34
N TYR A 137 34.27 3.11 24.46
CA TYR A 137 33.25 3.47 25.47
C TYR A 137 32.18 4.42 24.92
N VAL A 138 32.56 5.37 24.06
CA VAL A 138 31.63 6.35 23.45
C VAL A 138 30.97 5.79 22.20
N THR A 139 31.75 5.29 21.26
CA THR A 139 31.36 4.86 19.91
C THR A 139 30.45 3.65 19.93
N ALA A 140 30.68 2.64 20.79
CA ALA A 140 29.86 1.43 20.74
C ALA A 140 28.38 1.65 21.09
N PRO A 141 28.01 2.39 22.16
CA PRO A 141 26.61 2.79 22.40
C PRO A 141 25.96 3.58 21.25
N PHE A 142 26.74 4.36 20.49
CA PHE A 142 26.23 5.05 19.32
C PHE A 142 26.04 4.12 18.12
N LEU A 143 26.95 3.16 17.89
CA LEU A 143 26.78 2.15 16.85
C LEU A 143 25.58 1.24 17.13
N ALA A 144 25.33 0.89 18.39
CA ALA A 144 24.13 0.15 18.79
C ALA A 144 22.83 0.94 18.55
N LYS A 145 22.80 2.24 18.86
CA LYS A 145 21.67 3.14 18.52
C LYS A 145 21.40 3.26 17.02
N LEU A 146 22.41 3.03 16.17
CA LEU A 146 22.27 3.08 14.71
C LEU A 146 21.76 1.76 14.14
N ILE A 147 22.26 0.64 14.64
CA ILE A 147 21.83 -0.69 14.19
C ILE A 147 20.42 -1.02 14.73
N ARG A 148 20.06 -0.56 15.94
CA ARG A 148 18.72 -0.66 16.54
C ARG A 148 17.79 0.52 16.21
N ALA A 149 18.01 1.21 15.09
CA ALA A 149 17.16 2.33 14.70
C ALA A 149 15.68 1.92 14.55
N ASP A 150 15.46 0.77 13.91
CA ASP A 150 14.12 0.21 13.64
C ASP A 150 13.41 -0.23 14.93
N ASP A 151 14.14 -0.84 15.88
CA ASP A 151 13.61 -1.21 17.20
C ASP A 151 13.14 0.03 17.98
N ILE A 152 13.95 1.11 17.96
CA ILE A 152 13.62 2.39 18.60
C ILE A 152 12.41 3.05 17.93
N GLU A 153 12.29 2.96 16.59
CA GLU A 153 11.15 3.50 15.85
C GLU A 153 9.87 2.72 16.15
N SER A 154 9.92 1.39 16.17
CA SER A 154 8.76 0.55 16.53
C SER A 154 8.32 0.73 17.99
N HIS A 155 9.27 0.86 18.93
CA HIS A 155 8.97 1.19 20.33
C HIS A 155 8.33 2.58 20.46
N HIS A 156 8.82 3.56 19.69
CA HIS A 156 8.24 4.89 19.68
C HIS A 156 6.83 4.92 19.10
N GLN A 157 6.59 4.15 18.03
CA GLN A 157 5.27 4.04 17.45
C GLN A 157 4.26 3.43 18.43
N ARG A 158 4.64 2.40 19.20
CA ARG A 158 3.81 1.87 20.29
C ARG A 158 3.48 2.93 21.35
N LEU A 159 4.46 3.73 21.78
CA LEU A 159 4.22 4.84 22.72
C LEU A 159 3.27 5.92 22.17
N ILE A 160 3.25 6.12 20.84
CA ILE A 160 2.31 7.03 20.18
C ILE A 160 0.91 6.40 20.12
N GLU A 161 0.81 5.12 19.77
CA GLU A 161 -0.45 4.36 19.74
C GLU A 161 -1.08 4.27 21.14
N GLU A 162 -0.29 4.01 22.17
CA GLU A 162 -0.69 4.04 23.58
C GLU A 162 -1.18 5.44 24.00
N TYR A 163 -0.44 6.50 23.65
CA TYR A 163 -0.85 7.90 23.94
C TYR A 163 -2.20 8.25 23.31
N TYR A 164 -2.44 7.85 22.06
CA TYR A 164 -3.73 8.08 21.40
C TYR A 164 -4.84 7.21 22.01
N ALA A 165 -4.58 5.94 22.31
CA ALA A 165 -5.56 5.07 22.97
C ALA A 165 -5.96 5.57 24.37
N GLU A 166 -5.02 6.07 25.17
CA GLU A 166 -5.29 6.72 26.46
C GLU A 166 -6.12 8.00 26.29
N ARG A 167 -5.77 8.84 25.29
CA ARG A 167 -6.50 10.08 24.99
C ARG A 167 -7.93 9.82 24.53
N ASP A 168 -8.15 8.82 23.67
CA ASP A 168 -9.47 8.43 23.18
C ASP A 168 -10.32 7.80 24.30
N ALA A 169 -9.71 6.96 25.15
CA ALA A 169 -10.40 6.42 26.32
C ALA A 169 -10.81 7.54 27.32
N ALA A 170 -9.94 8.54 27.52
CA ALA A 170 -10.25 9.72 28.33
C ALA A 170 -11.35 10.58 27.70
N PHE A 171 -11.34 10.75 26.37
CA PHE A 171 -12.37 11.46 25.61
C PHE A 171 -13.73 10.81 25.77
N GLU A 172 -13.86 9.53 25.45
CA GLU A 172 -15.14 8.80 25.54
C GLU A 172 -15.63 8.73 26.99
N THR A 173 -14.73 8.67 27.98
CA THR A 173 -15.10 8.77 29.41
C THR A 173 -15.71 10.14 29.76
N GLN A 174 -15.15 11.23 29.22
CA GLN A 174 -15.69 12.59 29.42
C GLN A 174 -17.04 12.77 28.71
N VAL A 175 -17.15 12.32 27.46
CA VAL A 175 -18.40 12.33 26.70
C VAL A 175 -19.48 11.52 27.41
N ALA A 176 -19.18 10.29 27.85
CA ALA A 176 -20.11 9.44 28.60
C ALA A 176 -20.46 10.00 29.99
N ALA A 177 -19.59 10.79 30.63
CA ALA A 177 -19.91 11.47 31.88
C ALA A 177 -20.94 12.60 31.67
N GLN A 178 -20.79 13.40 30.62
CA GLN A 178 -21.72 14.49 30.30
C GLN A 178 -23.03 13.98 29.66
N ALA A 179 -22.94 12.99 28.75
CA ALA A 179 -24.09 12.38 28.09
C ALA A 179 -25.07 11.74 29.09
N ARG A 180 -24.59 11.11 30.17
CA ARG A 180 -25.46 10.56 31.24
C ARG A 180 -26.41 11.58 31.84
N GLY A 181 -26.01 12.85 31.97
CA GLY A 181 -26.90 13.93 32.46
C GLY A 181 -28.01 14.26 31.46
N ILE A 182 -27.68 14.27 30.17
CA ILE A 182 -28.63 14.48 29.07
C ILE A 182 -29.59 13.28 28.96
N GLU A 183 -29.06 12.06 28.98
CA GLU A 183 -29.84 10.82 28.93
C GLU A 183 -30.83 10.73 30.09
N ALA A 184 -30.41 11.03 31.32
CA ALA A 184 -31.32 11.07 32.47
C ALA A 184 -32.43 12.12 32.32
N HIS A 185 -32.11 13.30 31.76
CA HIS A 185 -33.11 14.34 31.48
C HIS A 185 -34.14 13.89 30.42
N TYR A 186 -33.68 13.39 29.27
CA TYR A 186 -34.57 12.94 28.20
C TYR A 186 -35.34 11.66 28.58
N ALA A 187 -34.76 10.74 29.37
CA ALA A 187 -35.48 9.56 29.86
C ALA A 187 -36.75 9.95 30.65
N GLY A 188 -36.66 10.97 31.51
CA GLY A 188 -37.80 11.51 32.26
C GLY A 188 -38.88 12.18 31.38
N LEU A 189 -38.54 12.58 30.15
CA LEU A 189 -39.49 13.14 29.17
C LEU A 189 -40.07 12.08 28.23
N LEU A 190 -39.28 11.06 27.86
CA LEU A 190 -39.67 10.00 26.94
C LEU A 190 -40.60 8.98 27.60
N GLN A 191 -40.29 8.54 28.84
CA GLN A 191 -41.10 7.53 29.54
C GLN A 191 -42.60 7.87 29.63
N PRO A 192 -43.04 9.07 30.08
CA PRO A 192 -44.46 9.38 30.17
C PRO A 192 -45.17 9.42 28.80
N LEU A 193 -44.46 9.76 27.72
CA LEU A 193 -45.00 9.71 26.36
C LEU A 193 -45.12 8.27 25.85
N GLU A 194 -44.16 7.40 26.17
CA GLU A 194 -44.23 5.98 25.84
C GLU A 194 -45.40 5.30 26.58
N GLU A 195 -45.59 5.60 27.87
CA GLU A 195 -46.76 5.16 28.64
C GLU A 195 -48.09 5.71 28.07
N GLU A 196 -48.13 6.97 27.62
CA GLU A 196 -49.34 7.53 27.00
C GLU A 196 -49.64 6.88 25.65
N ILE A 197 -48.63 6.59 24.83
CA ILE A 197 -48.78 5.92 23.54
C ILE A 197 -49.30 4.49 23.73
N GLU A 198 -48.80 3.72 24.70
CA GLU A 198 -49.34 2.38 24.97
C GLU A 198 -50.78 2.41 25.48
N ARG A 199 -51.14 3.33 26.40
CA ARG A 199 -52.54 3.51 26.82
C ARG A 199 -53.46 3.89 25.65
N LEU A 200 -52.99 4.70 24.70
CA LEU A 200 -53.72 5.03 23.47
C LEU A 200 -53.84 3.82 22.53
N ARG A 201 -52.83 2.95 22.43
CA ARG A 201 -52.87 1.69 21.66
C ARG A 201 -53.90 0.72 22.24
N GLU A 202 -53.89 0.53 23.55
CA GLU A 202 -54.87 -0.31 24.26
C GLU A 202 -56.30 0.23 24.08
N SER A 203 -56.49 1.54 24.20
CA SER A 203 -57.78 2.21 23.97
C SER A 203 -58.26 2.04 22.51
N LEU A 204 -57.36 2.20 21.54
CA LEU A 204 -57.67 2.02 20.13
C LEU A 204 -58.03 0.56 19.80
N ALA A 205 -57.34 -0.41 20.43
CA ALA A 205 -57.63 -1.83 20.28
C ALA A 205 -59.01 -2.18 20.86
N SER A 206 -59.39 -1.62 22.01
CA SER A 206 -60.68 -1.89 22.64
C SER A 206 -61.86 -1.30 21.85
N GLU A 207 -61.75 -0.08 21.31
CA GLU A 207 -62.80 0.49 20.45
C GLU A 207 -62.90 -0.23 19.09
N ARG A 208 -61.77 -0.67 18.50
CA ARG A 208 -61.81 -1.56 17.32
C ARG A 208 -62.50 -2.90 17.63
N GLN A 209 -62.22 -3.51 18.78
CA GLN A 209 -62.92 -4.72 19.23
C GLN A 209 -64.42 -4.48 19.44
N ARG A 210 -64.80 -3.35 20.03
CA ARG A 210 -66.19 -2.93 20.24
C ARG A 210 -66.94 -2.76 18.92
N ARG A 211 -66.30 -2.16 17.90
CA ARG A 211 -66.85 -2.11 16.54
C ARG A 211 -67.14 -3.51 16.00
N THR A 212 -66.16 -4.40 16.05
CA THR A 212 -66.33 -5.79 15.58
C THR A 212 -67.43 -6.53 16.36
N GLN A 213 -67.58 -6.27 17.67
CA GLN A 213 -68.68 -6.82 18.47
C GLN A 213 -70.04 -6.33 17.99
N ILE A 214 -70.22 -5.02 17.73
CA ILE A 214 -71.46 -4.48 17.15
C ILE A 214 -71.76 -5.15 15.81
N GLU A 215 -70.80 -5.14 14.88
CA GLU A 215 -70.95 -5.77 13.56
C GLU A 215 -71.32 -7.27 13.68
N THR A 216 -70.71 -8.01 14.62
CA THR A 216 -70.99 -9.44 14.85
C THR A 216 -72.36 -9.69 15.49
N THR A 217 -72.78 -8.85 16.44
CA THR A 217 -74.07 -9.00 17.14
C THR A 217 -75.25 -8.78 16.21
N TYR A 218 -75.16 -7.80 15.32
CA TYR A 218 -76.25 -7.46 14.40
C TYR A 218 -76.21 -8.21 13.05
N ALA A 219 -75.07 -8.79 12.66
CA ALA A 219 -74.96 -9.63 11.47
C ALA A 219 -76.04 -10.73 11.33
N PRO A 220 -76.37 -11.54 12.37
CA PRO A 220 -77.42 -12.56 12.24
C PRO A 220 -78.81 -11.94 11.99
N GLU A 221 -79.14 -10.82 12.64
CA GLU A 221 -80.43 -10.15 12.48
C GLU A 221 -80.61 -9.59 11.07
N ILE A 222 -79.58 -8.90 10.55
CA ILE A 222 -79.53 -8.45 9.15
C ILE A 222 -79.68 -9.64 8.19
N ASN A 223 -79.00 -10.76 8.45
CA ASN A 223 -79.04 -11.93 7.57
C ASN A 223 -80.43 -12.60 7.56
N VAL A 224 -81.12 -12.65 8.71
CA VAL A 224 -82.51 -13.10 8.79
C VAL A 224 -83.43 -12.16 8.00
N LEU A 225 -83.34 -10.84 8.23
CA LEU A 225 -84.15 -9.85 7.49
C LEU A 225 -83.90 -9.90 5.98
N ARG A 226 -82.66 -10.09 5.53
CA ARG A 226 -82.32 -10.29 4.11
C ARG A 226 -82.86 -11.60 3.55
N ALA A 227 -82.82 -12.69 4.30
CA ALA A 227 -83.36 -13.97 3.89
C ALA A 227 -84.90 -13.94 3.80
N GLU A 228 -85.57 -13.33 4.78
CA GLU A 228 -87.02 -13.10 4.75
C GLU A 228 -87.41 -12.18 3.59
N LEU A 229 -86.67 -11.10 3.34
CA LEU A 229 -86.92 -10.18 2.22
C LEU A 229 -86.78 -10.91 0.88
N ALA A 230 -85.72 -11.69 0.69
CA ALA A 230 -85.51 -12.48 -0.53
C ALA A 230 -86.62 -13.54 -0.73
N ALA A 231 -87.04 -14.22 0.34
CA ALA A 231 -88.15 -15.17 0.29
C ALA A 231 -89.50 -14.49 -0.03
N ALA A 232 -89.76 -13.32 0.54
CA ALA A 232 -90.96 -12.53 0.26
C ALA A 232 -90.97 -11.97 -1.17
N GLN A 233 -89.81 -11.54 -1.69
CA GLN A 233 -89.64 -11.10 -3.09
C GLN A 233 -89.84 -12.25 -4.08
N ALA A 234 -89.31 -13.45 -3.77
CA ALA A 234 -89.55 -14.64 -4.59
C ALA A 234 -91.05 -14.99 -4.63
N ARG A 235 -91.70 -15.09 -3.46
CA ARG A 235 -93.15 -15.31 -3.32
C ARG A 235 -93.96 -14.29 -4.13
N PHE A 236 -93.64 -13.00 -4.02
CA PHE A 236 -94.30 -11.92 -4.75
C PHE A 236 -94.15 -12.08 -6.28
N GLY A 237 -92.95 -12.42 -6.75
CA GLY A 237 -92.69 -12.71 -8.17
C GLY A 237 -93.46 -13.94 -8.67
N ASP A 238 -93.57 -14.99 -7.86
CA ASP A 238 -94.30 -16.19 -8.22
C ASP A 238 -95.82 -15.96 -8.30
N GLU A 239 -96.41 -15.13 -7.42
CA GLU A 239 -97.80 -14.67 -7.54
C GLU A 239 -98.04 -13.85 -8.83
N ILE A 240 -97.16 -12.88 -9.13
CA ILE A 240 -97.29 -12.04 -10.33
C ILE A 240 -97.22 -12.90 -11.61
N HIS A 241 -96.30 -13.87 -11.65
CA HIS A 241 -96.07 -14.70 -12.83
C HIS A 241 -96.94 -15.96 -12.91
N GLY A 242 -97.78 -16.25 -11.91
CA GLY A 242 -98.64 -17.44 -11.88
C GLY A 242 -97.87 -18.76 -11.85
N ARG A 243 -96.76 -18.79 -11.10
CA ARG A 243 -95.96 -20.01 -10.90
C ARG A 243 -96.60 -20.87 -9.80
N GLU A 244 -96.25 -22.16 -9.77
CA GLU A 244 -96.79 -23.13 -8.81
C GLU A 244 -98.34 -23.22 -8.84
N GLU A 245 -98.91 -23.34 -10.05
CA GLU A 245 -100.35 -23.52 -10.32
C GLU A 245 -101.26 -22.33 -9.93
N ARG A 246 -100.68 -21.15 -9.65
CA ARG A 246 -101.42 -19.93 -9.26
C ARG A 246 -101.90 -19.14 -10.49
N PRO A 247 -103.05 -18.45 -10.41
CA PRO A 247 -103.53 -17.61 -11.50
C PRO A 247 -102.64 -16.38 -11.67
N ALA A 248 -101.98 -16.25 -12.82
CA ALA A 248 -101.10 -15.10 -13.10
C ALA A 248 -101.86 -13.77 -13.04
N GLY A 249 -101.39 -12.85 -12.20
CA GLY A 249 -101.95 -11.51 -12.09
C GLY A 249 -101.75 -10.87 -10.71
N TYR A 250 -102.02 -9.57 -10.64
CA TYR A 250 -101.84 -8.77 -9.42
C TYR A 250 -103.05 -8.93 -8.46
N GLY A 251 -103.20 -10.13 -7.93
CA GLY A 251 -104.27 -10.54 -7.01
C GLY A 251 -104.09 -10.05 -5.56
N PRO A 252 -105.03 -10.38 -4.66
CA PRO A 252 -104.97 -9.97 -3.26
C PRO A 252 -103.78 -10.58 -2.50
N GLU A 253 -103.31 -11.79 -2.84
CA GLU A 253 -102.11 -12.38 -2.26
C GLU A 253 -100.83 -11.67 -2.73
N ALA A 254 -100.73 -11.31 -4.02
CA ALA A 254 -99.62 -10.50 -4.54
C ALA A 254 -99.49 -9.18 -3.76
N ARG A 255 -100.62 -8.49 -3.50
CA ARG A 255 -100.63 -7.26 -2.67
C ARG A 255 -100.16 -7.49 -1.24
N ARG A 256 -100.51 -8.62 -0.61
CA ARG A 256 -100.03 -8.96 0.74
C ARG A 256 -98.52 -9.19 0.76
N TRP A 257 -97.99 -9.90 -0.23
CA TRP A 257 -96.54 -10.11 -0.36
C TRP A 257 -95.80 -8.83 -0.69
N GLU A 258 -96.38 -7.91 -1.49
CA GLU A 258 -95.81 -6.57 -1.68
C GLU A 258 -95.76 -5.77 -0.38
N THR A 259 -96.86 -5.71 0.38
CA THR A 259 -96.87 -5.07 1.71
C THR A 259 -95.78 -5.69 2.59
N ARG A 260 -95.67 -7.02 2.63
CA ARG A 260 -94.63 -7.72 3.42
C ARG A 260 -93.21 -7.40 2.95
N VAL A 261 -92.98 -7.26 1.63
CA VAL A 261 -91.70 -6.80 1.08
C VAL A 261 -91.41 -5.36 1.50
N THR A 262 -92.39 -4.46 1.49
CA THR A 262 -92.20 -3.08 1.96
C THR A 262 -91.93 -2.99 3.46
N GLU A 263 -92.63 -3.78 4.29
CA GLU A 263 -92.37 -3.92 5.73
C GLU A 263 -90.94 -4.42 6.00
N LEU A 264 -90.54 -5.50 5.35
CA LEU A 264 -89.19 -6.08 5.51
C LEU A 264 -88.09 -5.17 4.98
N THR A 265 -88.36 -4.39 3.92
CA THR A 265 -87.41 -3.39 3.41
C THR A 265 -87.28 -2.22 4.39
N ALA A 266 -88.37 -1.77 5.01
CA ALA A 266 -88.35 -0.73 6.03
C ALA A 266 -87.63 -1.21 7.30
N ALA A 267 -87.95 -2.40 7.80
CA ALA A 267 -87.30 -2.98 8.98
C ALA A 267 -85.80 -3.25 8.76
N LEU A 268 -85.41 -3.77 7.58
CA LEU A 268 -84.00 -3.93 7.22
C LEU A 268 -83.27 -2.58 7.20
N ARG A 269 -83.93 -1.54 6.65
CA ARG A 269 -83.37 -0.19 6.60
C ARG A 269 -83.24 0.44 8.00
N GLU A 270 -84.25 0.31 8.85
CA GLU A 270 -84.23 0.82 10.22
C GLU A 270 -83.11 0.15 11.05
N GLN A 271 -83.00 -1.17 10.98
CA GLN A 271 -81.91 -1.91 11.65
C GLN A 271 -80.53 -1.48 11.13
N GLN A 272 -80.42 -1.25 9.82
CA GLN A 272 -79.16 -0.84 9.19
C GLN A 272 -78.79 0.61 9.53
N GLU A 273 -79.76 1.52 9.61
CA GLU A 273 -79.57 2.90 10.09
C GLU A 273 -79.21 2.94 11.60
N GLU A 274 -79.74 2.05 12.45
CA GLU A 274 -79.32 1.94 13.86
C GLU A 274 -77.85 1.49 13.98
N ILE A 275 -77.46 0.48 13.21
CA ILE A 275 -76.09 -0.05 13.20
C ILE A 275 -75.12 1.01 12.68
N ASP A 276 -75.47 1.70 11.59
CA ASP A 276 -74.63 2.75 11.02
C ASP A 276 -74.41 3.88 12.04
N GLN A 277 -75.43 4.31 12.81
CA GLN A 277 -75.26 5.29 13.89
C GLN A 277 -74.35 4.81 15.02
N ARG A 278 -74.48 3.54 15.45
CA ARG A 278 -73.64 2.94 16.49
C ARG A 278 -72.19 2.77 16.02
N VAL A 279 -71.98 2.31 14.80
CA VAL A 279 -70.66 2.13 14.17
C VAL A 279 -70.02 3.48 13.87
N GLU A 280 -70.77 4.50 13.42
CA GLU A 280 -70.24 5.85 13.19
C GLU A 280 -69.70 6.46 14.50
N THR A 281 -70.44 6.29 15.61
CA THR A 281 -70.00 6.77 16.94
C THR A 281 -68.65 6.16 17.34
N VAL A 282 -68.48 4.85 17.15
CA VAL A 282 -67.21 4.16 17.44
C VAL A 282 -66.12 4.53 16.41
N ALA A 283 -66.47 4.70 15.14
CA ALA A 283 -65.53 5.11 14.09
C ALA A 283 -64.96 6.52 14.34
N ARG A 284 -65.78 7.46 14.82
CA ARG A 284 -65.32 8.80 15.24
C ARG A 284 -64.32 8.70 16.41
N ALA A 285 -64.59 7.86 17.41
CA ALA A 285 -63.68 7.62 18.53
C ALA A 285 -62.35 6.97 18.08
N ILE A 286 -62.40 6.01 17.16
CA ILE A 286 -61.21 5.39 16.54
C ILE A 286 -60.35 6.45 15.83
N VAL A 287 -60.94 7.32 15.00
CA VAL A 287 -60.21 8.39 14.30
C VAL A 287 -59.60 9.42 15.26
N GLU A 288 -60.31 9.77 16.34
CA GLU A 288 -59.77 10.65 17.39
C GLU A 288 -58.56 10.02 18.11
N LEU A 289 -58.65 8.73 18.47
CA LEU A 289 -57.57 7.99 19.10
C LEU A 289 -56.36 7.82 18.16
N GLU A 290 -56.58 7.52 16.87
CA GLU A 290 -55.53 7.44 15.85
C GLU A 290 -54.82 8.78 15.66
N THR A 291 -55.56 9.89 15.61
CA THR A 291 -55.00 11.25 15.49
C THR A 291 -54.16 11.61 16.72
N ARG A 292 -54.65 11.31 17.92
CA ARG A 292 -53.89 11.52 19.17
C ARG A 292 -52.63 10.65 19.19
N LEU A 293 -52.73 9.37 18.87
CA LEU A 293 -51.60 8.43 18.83
C LEU A 293 -50.52 8.87 17.83
N ALA A 294 -50.91 9.34 16.65
CA ALA A 294 -49.99 9.91 15.67
C ALA A 294 -49.24 11.13 16.26
N SER A 295 -49.97 12.12 16.79
CA SER A 295 -49.34 13.33 17.37
C SER A 295 -48.40 13.03 18.54
N ARG A 296 -48.72 12.05 19.40
CA ARG A 296 -47.82 11.61 20.49
C ARG A 296 -46.61 10.86 19.97
N THR A 297 -46.77 10.02 18.94
CA THR A 297 -45.67 9.30 18.30
C THR A 297 -44.70 10.28 17.63
N ASP A 298 -45.20 11.33 16.98
CA ASP A 298 -44.37 12.38 16.38
C ASP A 298 -43.62 13.18 17.44
N ALA A 299 -44.26 13.54 18.55
CA ALA A 299 -43.61 14.20 19.69
C ALA A 299 -42.48 13.33 20.30
N LEU A 300 -42.72 12.01 20.45
CA LEU A 300 -41.69 11.07 20.90
C LEU A 300 -40.51 10.99 19.92
N GLN A 301 -40.78 10.96 18.61
CA GLN A 301 -39.73 10.98 17.59
C GLN A 301 -38.93 12.29 17.61
N GLN A 302 -39.59 13.43 17.82
CA GLN A 302 -38.92 14.73 17.92
C GLN A 302 -37.98 14.76 19.13
N LEU A 303 -38.44 14.38 20.32
CA LEU A 303 -37.59 14.34 21.52
C LEU A 303 -36.40 13.38 21.36
N ARG A 304 -36.58 12.23 20.71
CA ARG A 304 -35.46 11.31 20.39
C ARG A 304 -34.45 11.91 19.40
N ARG A 305 -34.85 12.81 18.50
CA ARG A 305 -33.93 13.57 17.63
C ARG A 305 -33.20 14.66 18.41
N GLU A 306 -33.91 15.38 19.27
CA GLU A 306 -33.33 16.42 20.15
C GLU A 306 -32.32 15.83 21.13
N GLN A 307 -32.60 14.66 21.73
CA GLN A 307 -31.67 13.90 22.56
C GLN A 307 -30.36 13.58 21.81
N ARG A 308 -30.44 13.04 20.59
CA ARG A 308 -29.26 12.72 19.77
C ARG A 308 -28.44 13.97 19.46
N GLN A 309 -29.10 15.04 19.02
CA GLN A 309 -28.42 16.32 18.75
C GLN A 309 -27.76 16.91 20.01
N ALA A 310 -28.35 16.73 21.19
CA ALA A 310 -27.77 17.19 22.44
C ALA A 310 -26.50 16.40 22.81
N ILE A 311 -26.51 15.08 22.63
CA ILE A 311 -25.31 14.23 22.82
C ILE A 311 -24.22 14.56 21.78
N GLU A 312 -24.58 14.79 20.52
CA GLU A 312 -23.65 15.22 19.47
C GLU A 312 -23.01 16.58 19.76
N ARG A 313 -23.78 17.56 20.28
CA ARG A 313 -23.25 18.85 20.74
C ARG A 313 -22.26 18.69 21.88
N VAL A 314 -22.58 17.88 22.89
CA VAL A 314 -21.65 17.54 23.99
C VAL A 314 -20.38 16.91 23.44
N ARG A 315 -20.47 15.97 22.49
CA ARG A 315 -19.28 15.36 21.87
C ARG A 315 -18.42 16.39 21.14
N ALA A 316 -19.04 17.34 20.44
CA ALA A 316 -18.33 18.44 19.77
C ALA A 316 -17.72 19.45 20.76
N GLU A 317 -18.40 19.76 21.87
CA GLU A 317 -17.91 20.65 22.92
C GLU A 317 -16.72 20.04 23.68
N VAL A 318 -16.79 18.76 24.04
CA VAL A 318 -15.66 18.02 24.65
C VAL A 318 -14.49 17.93 23.67
N ALA A 319 -14.75 17.71 22.37
CA ALA A 319 -13.69 17.69 21.36
C ALA A 319 -13.01 19.05 21.21
N ALA A 320 -13.77 20.15 21.21
CA ALA A 320 -13.25 21.51 21.18
C ALA A 320 -12.50 21.93 22.46
N GLN A 321 -12.76 21.28 23.59
CA GLN A 321 -12.05 21.50 24.86
C GLN A 321 -10.74 20.70 24.97
N GLN A 322 -10.49 19.71 24.11
CA GLN A 322 -9.23 18.99 24.13
C GLN A 322 -8.06 19.90 23.73
N LEU A 323 -6.97 19.86 24.50
CA LEU A 323 -5.71 20.48 24.09
C LEU A 323 -5.20 19.88 22.77
N GLU A 324 -4.54 20.73 21.97
CA GLU A 324 -3.87 20.34 20.72
C GLU A 324 -2.98 19.12 20.93
N GLU A 325 -3.04 18.18 19.98
CA GLU A 325 -2.28 16.95 20.03
C GLU A 325 -0.78 17.24 20.10
N ASN A 326 -0.18 16.87 21.23
CA ASN A 326 1.26 16.94 21.44
C ASN A 326 1.78 15.52 21.70
N PRO A 327 1.77 14.65 20.67
CA PRO A 327 2.33 13.31 20.80
C PRO A 327 3.80 13.41 21.20
N PRO A 328 4.33 12.42 21.96
CA PRO A 328 5.73 12.41 22.33
C PRO A 328 6.57 12.47 21.05
N ARG A 329 7.49 13.44 20.95
CA ARG A 329 8.34 13.58 19.76
C ARG A 329 9.61 12.75 19.91
N LEU A 330 10.02 12.07 18.83
CA LEU A 330 11.27 11.29 18.73
C LEU A 330 12.55 12.17 18.78
N THR A 331 12.71 12.92 19.86
CA THR A 331 13.93 13.69 20.18
C THR A 331 15.10 12.75 20.46
N PHE A 332 16.33 13.26 20.44
CA PHE A 332 17.51 12.45 20.83
C PHE A 332 17.40 11.91 22.27
N ALA A 333 16.83 12.71 23.18
CA ALA A 333 16.53 12.27 24.55
C ALA A 333 15.51 11.13 24.56
N ALA A 334 14.41 11.24 23.79
CA ALA A 334 13.43 10.16 23.65
C ALA A 334 14.03 8.88 23.04
N ARG A 335 14.88 8.99 22.01
CA ARG A 335 15.61 7.82 21.44
C ARG A 335 16.56 7.18 22.46
N SER A 336 17.25 7.99 23.26
CA SER A 336 18.14 7.48 24.29
C SER A 336 17.38 6.85 25.46
N LYS A 337 16.19 7.37 25.78
CA LYS A 337 15.28 6.75 26.75
C LYS A 337 14.70 5.45 26.21
N ALA A 338 14.18 5.42 24.99
CA ALA A 338 13.66 4.20 24.36
C ALA A 338 14.71 3.08 24.26
N LEU A 339 15.99 3.39 23.96
CA LEU A 339 17.06 2.39 24.03
C LEU A 339 17.30 1.87 25.46
N GLN A 340 17.17 2.73 26.47
CA GLN A 340 17.30 2.35 27.88
C GLN A 340 16.10 1.51 28.32
N ASP A 341 14.88 1.92 27.98
CA ASP A 341 13.63 1.18 28.23
C ASP A 341 13.65 -0.20 27.53
N LEU A 342 14.22 -0.30 26.32
CA LEU A 342 14.43 -1.58 25.60
C LEU A 342 15.47 -2.48 26.29
N ARG A 343 16.58 -1.92 26.80
CA ARG A 343 17.60 -2.67 27.56
C ARG A 343 17.09 -3.16 28.91
N ASP A 344 16.29 -2.34 29.58
CA ASP A 344 15.70 -2.63 30.89
C ASP A 344 14.45 -3.53 30.74
N SER A 345 14.01 -3.81 29.51
CA SER A 345 12.92 -4.73 29.19
C SER A 345 13.25 -6.18 29.59
N PRO A 346 12.31 -6.93 30.18
CA PRO A 346 12.52 -8.33 30.55
C PRO A 346 12.84 -9.24 29.35
N ALA A 347 12.56 -8.80 28.12
CA ALA A 347 12.95 -9.51 26.90
C ALA A 347 14.47 -9.49 26.66
N GLU A 348 15.18 -8.43 27.07
CA GLU A 348 16.64 -8.31 26.89
C GLU A 348 17.43 -8.73 28.13
N ALA A 349 16.82 -8.69 29.32
CA ALA A 349 17.47 -9.00 30.60
C ALA A 349 18.09 -10.41 30.71
N GLY A 350 17.75 -11.33 29.81
CA GLY A 350 18.32 -12.68 29.71
C GLY A 350 19.30 -12.90 28.55
N VAL A 351 19.49 -11.92 27.66
CA VAL A 351 20.31 -12.06 26.45
C VAL A 351 21.79 -11.82 26.80
N PRO A 352 22.72 -12.74 26.46
CA PRO A 352 24.15 -12.52 26.66
C PRO A 352 24.65 -11.23 26.02
N HIS A 353 25.51 -10.47 26.71
CA HIS A 353 26.01 -9.17 26.21
C HIS A 353 26.54 -9.24 24.77
N PHE A 354 27.16 -10.35 24.36
CA PHE A 354 27.69 -10.56 23.00
C PHE A 354 26.63 -10.79 21.92
N GLU A 355 25.42 -11.23 22.28
CA GLU A 355 24.26 -11.30 21.39
C GLU A 355 23.56 -9.94 21.26
N THR A 356 23.77 -9.04 22.23
CA THR A 356 23.39 -7.63 22.06
C THR A 356 24.27 -6.95 21.01
N VAL A 357 23.66 -6.04 20.27
CA VAL A 357 24.31 -5.21 19.25
C VAL A 357 25.47 -4.39 19.83
N ASP A 358 25.33 -3.93 21.08
CA ASP A 358 26.40 -3.25 21.82
C ASP A 358 27.63 -4.13 22.01
N GLY A 359 27.46 -5.37 22.48
CA GLY A 359 28.57 -6.30 22.68
C GLY A 359 29.23 -6.72 21.38
N PHE A 360 28.46 -6.89 20.30
CA PHE A 360 29.01 -7.13 18.96
C PHE A 360 29.87 -5.95 18.48
N ALA A 361 29.37 -4.71 18.61
CA ALA A 361 30.10 -3.49 18.27
C ALA A 361 31.41 -3.36 19.05
N GLN A 362 31.36 -3.57 20.37
CA GLN A 362 32.53 -3.57 21.24
C GLN A 362 33.54 -4.66 20.86
N ALA A 363 33.06 -5.89 20.60
CA ALA A 363 33.91 -7.00 20.21
C ALA A 363 34.60 -6.75 18.86
N ALA A 364 33.88 -6.25 17.86
CA ALA A 364 34.44 -5.94 16.54
C ALA A 364 35.54 -4.86 16.62
N LEU A 365 35.29 -3.74 17.32
CA LEU A 365 36.28 -2.69 17.54
C LEU A 365 37.49 -3.20 18.35
N ALA A 366 37.26 -3.98 19.40
CA ALA A 366 38.32 -4.60 20.19
C ALA A 366 39.17 -5.55 19.34
N ILE A 367 38.57 -6.40 18.50
CA ILE A 367 39.29 -7.31 17.59
C ILE A 367 40.16 -6.53 16.60
N LEU A 368 39.66 -5.46 15.99
CA LEU A 368 40.47 -4.62 15.09
C LEU A 368 41.65 -3.97 15.83
N PHE A 369 41.42 -3.44 17.03
CA PHE A 369 42.47 -2.85 17.86
C PHE A 369 43.53 -3.87 18.29
N PHE A 370 43.12 -5.03 18.81
CA PHE A 370 44.04 -6.11 19.17
C PHE A 370 44.77 -6.66 17.95
N SER A 371 44.17 -6.65 16.76
CA SER A 371 44.85 -7.00 15.50
C SER A 371 45.98 -6.02 15.16
N LEU A 372 45.78 -4.71 15.35
CA LEU A 372 46.85 -3.71 15.18
C LEU A 372 47.96 -3.86 16.22
N ILE A 373 47.62 -4.15 17.48
CA ILE A 373 48.61 -4.47 18.51
C ILE A 373 49.40 -5.73 18.13
N ALA A 374 48.73 -6.81 17.74
CA ALA A 374 49.36 -8.06 17.34
C ALA A 374 50.30 -7.84 16.14
N LEU A 375 49.86 -7.15 15.09
CA LEU A 375 50.69 -6.81 13.93
C LEU A 375 51.94 -6.03 14.31
N LYS A 376 51.84 -5.09 15.25
CA LYS A 376 52.99 -4.31 15.74
C LYS A 376 53.90 -5.11 16.67
N LEU A 377 53.36 -6.05 17.47
CA LEU A 377 54.16 -6.95 18.32
C LEU A 377 54.95 -7.97 17.49
N PHE A 378 54.33 -8.51 16.43
CA PHE A 378 54.88 -9.53 15.52
C PHE A 378 55.47 -8.92 14.22
N GLU A 379 55.91 -7.66 14.25
CA GLU A 379 56.50 -6.97 13.10
C GLU A 379 57.74 -7.72 12.54
N PRO A 380 57.72 -8.17 11.26
CA PRO A 380 58.85 -8.87 10.65
C PRO A 380 60.15 -8.07 10.71
N ALA A 381 61.30 -8.75 10.73
CA ALA A 381 62.61 -8.08 10.77
C ALA A 381 62.83 -7.11 9.60
N ALA A 382 62.29 -7.44 8.41
CA ALA A 382 62.29 -6.57 7.23
C ALA A 382 61.45 -5.29 7.42
N VAL A 383 60.28 -5.40 8.07
CA VAL A 383 59.39 -4.26 8.37
C VAL A 383 60.06 -3.33 9.40
N ARG A 384 60.70 -3.90 10.43
CA ARG A 384 61.52 -3.13 11.37
C ARG A 384 62.65 -2.38 10.68
N ALA A 385 63.38 -3.03 9.78
CA ALA A 385 64.43 -2.39 8.99
C ALA A 385 63.90 -1.26 8.08
N TYR A 386 62.69 -1.41 7.55
CA TYR A 386 62.04 -0.41 6.71
C TYR A 386 61.64 0.87 7.48
N PHE A 387 61.15 0.75 8.72
CA PHE A 387 60.72 1.93 9.49
C PHE A 387 61.85 2.67 10.23
N THR A 388 63.03 2.07 10.38
CA THR A 388 64.20 2.74 11.00
C THR A 388 64.78 3.82 10.07
N GLU A 389 64.71 5.09 10.49
CA GLU A 389 65.21 6.24 9.73
C GLU A 389 66.70 6.15 9.41
N SER A 390 67.52 5.75 10.41
CA SER A 390 68.97 5.61 10.22
C SER A 390 69.31 4.58 9.15
N LEU A 391 68.66 3.40 9.15
CA LEU A 391 68.84 2.38 8.12
C LEU A 391 68.38 2.86 6.74
N GLN A 392 67.30 3.64 6.66
CA GLN A 392 66.82 4.22 5.39
C GLN A 392 67.80 5.23 4.81
N LEU A 393 68.36 6.12 5.65
CA LEU A 393 69.40 7.06 5.25
C LEU A 393 70.68 6.32 4.80
N ARG A 394 71.12 5.30 5.55
CA ARG A 394 72.30 4.49 5.20
C ARG A 394 72.07 3.63 3.95
N TYR A 395 70.87 3.11 3.72
CA TYR A 395 70.55 2.37 2.49
C TYR A 395 70.51 3.29 1.26
N ARG A 396 70.01 4.52 1.41
CA ARG A 396 70.10 5.54 0.35
C ARG A 396 71.54 5.94 0.08
N GLN A 397 72.37 6.08 1.12
CA GLN A 397 73.82 6.33 1.00
C GLN A 397 74.52 5.17 0.27
N TYR A 398 74.23 3.92 0.65
CA TYR A 398 74.70 2.71 -0.05
C TYR A 398 74.33 2.72 -1.53
N ARG A 399 73.04 2.91 -1.85
CA ARG A 399 72.53 2.96 -3.23
C ARG A 399 73.10 4.11 -4.06
N ALA A 400 73.62 5.16 -3.42
CA ALA A 400 74.34 6.27 -4.04
C ALA A 400 75.86 6.04 -4.15
N GLY A 401 76.39 4.90 -3.71
CA GLY A 401 77.83 4.59 -3.68
C GLY A 401 78.58 5.14 -2.47
N GLY A 402 77.92 5.85 -1.55
CA GLY A 402 78.57 6.52 -0.42
C GLY A 402 79.00 5.61 0.74
N LEU A 403 79.01 4.28 0.57
CA LEU A 403 79.50 3.29 1.55
C LEU A 403 80.49 2.29 0.93
N THR A 404 80.97 2.51 -0.30
CA THR A 404 81.89 1.56 -0.99
C THR A 404 83.25 1.38 -0.32
N GLU A 405 83.61 2.28 0.61
CA GLU A 405 84.83 2.20 1.43
C GLU A 405 84.74 1.14 2.55
N ILE A 406 83.54 0.62 2.82
CA ILE A 406 83.32 -0.41 3.85
C ILE A 406 83.21 -1.78 3.14
N PRO A 407 84.19 -2.70 3.34
CA PRO A 407 84.11 -4.09 2.91
C PRO A 407 82.73 -4.74 3.09
N GLY A 408 82.23 -5.38 2.03
CA GLY A 408 80.89 -5.95 1.93
C GLY A 408 79.83 -5.02 1.30
N PHE A 409 80.09 -3.72 1.17
CA PHE A 409 79.16 -2.73 0.60
C PHE A 409 79.60 -2.17 -0.78
N GLU A 410 80.54 -2.84 -1.46
CA GLU A 410 81.21 -2.34 -2.68
C GLU A 410 80.33 -2.24 -3.94
N HIS A 411 79.21 -2.96 -4.02
CA HIS A 411 78.51 -3.22 -5.28
C HIS A 411 77.03 -2.77 -5.35
N PRO A 412 76.71 -1.49 -5.11
CA PRO A 412 75.32 -1.01 -5.16
C PRO A 412 74.73 -0.97 -6.57
N ASN A 413 75.57 -0.93 -7.61
CA ASN A 413 75.17 -0.78 -9.01
C ASN A 413 74.99 -2.11 -9.76
N ASP A 414 75.54 -3.23 -9.28
CA ASP A 414 75.35 -4.55 -9.88
C ASP A 414 74.07 -5.19 -9.31
N PRO A 415 73.01 -5.43 -10.12
CA PRO A 415 71.77 -6.02 -9.61
C PRO A 415 71.93 -7.43 -9.02
N ARG A 416 73.00 -8.16 -9.34
CA ARG A 416 73.28 -9.52 -8.83
C ARG A 416 74.08 -9.52 -7.53
N ARG A 417 74.84 -8.46 -7.25
CA ARG A 417 75.67 -8.31 -6.04
C ARG A 417 75.15 -7.26 -5.07
N CYS A 418 74.18 -6.43 -5.48
CA CYS A 418 73.53 -5.47 -4.62
C CYS A 418 72.77 -6.20 -3.51
N LEU A 419 73.19 -5.97 -2.26
CA LEU A 419 72.56 -6.52 -1.06
C LEU A 419 71.04 -6.30 -1.07
N ASN A 420 70.29 -7.36 -0.77
CA ASN A 420 68.86 -7.28 -0.47
C ASN A 420 68.67 -6.34 0.74
N PRO A 421 67.62 -5.50 0.78
CA PRO A 421 67.24 -4.72 1.97
C PRO A 421 67.41 -5.42 3.34
N VAL A 422 67.09 -6.71 3.43
CA VAL A 422 67.24 -7.49 4.68
C VAL A 422 68.70 -7.82 4.99
N GLU A 423 69.49 -8.16 3.96
CA GLU A 423 70.92 -8.45 4.08
C GLU A 423 71.70 -7.18 4.42
N PHE A 424 71.40 -6.07 3.73
CA PHE A 424 71.94 -4.75 4.04
C PHE A 424 71.66 -4.38 5.51
N ALA A 425 70.42 -4.49 5.96
CA ALA A 425 70.07 -4.15 7.34
C ALA A 425 70.72 -5.08 8.38
N ARG A 426 70.97 -6.35 8.04
CA ARG A 426 71.71 -7.30 8.89
C ARG A 426 73.20 -6.95 8.97
N GLN A 427 73.84 -6.72 7.83
CA GLN A 427 75.26 -6.38 7.75
C GLN A 427 75.54 -5.02 8.38
N TRP A 428 74.73 -4.00 8.08
CA TRP A 428 74.86 -2.67 8.67
C TRP A 428 74.73 -2.71 10.20
N ARG A 429 73.75 -3.45 10.74
CA ARG A 429 73.62 -3.61 12.20
C ARG A 429 74.80 -4.36 12.82
N HIS A 430 75.37 -5.35 12.13
CA HIS A 430 76.58 -6.03 12.63
C HIS A 430 77.75 -5.04 12.70
N TYR A 431 78.00 -4.32 11.61
CA TYR A 431 79.03 -3.27 11.54
C TYR A 431 78.83 -2.15 12.57
N GLU A 432 77.60 -1.68 12.78
CA GLU A 432 77.25 -0.64 13.75
C GLU A 432 77.39 -1.10 15.22
N THR A 433 77.25 -2.41 15.47
CA THR A 433 77.41 -3.00 16.82
C THR A 433 78.86 -3.35 17.13
N ASP A 434 79.59 -3.86 16.13
CA ASP A 434 80.96 -4.35 16.25
C ASP A 434 81.70 -4.17 14.90
N PRO A 435 82.30 -2.98 14.66
CA PRO A 435 83.01 -2.69 13.42
C PRO A 435 84.23 -3.60 13.22
N GLU A 436 84.97 -3.87 14.30
CA GLU A 436 86.21 -4.66 14.26
C GLU A 436 85.92 -6.13 13.96
N GLY A 437 84.94 -6.73 14.65
CA GLY A 437 84.48 -8.09 14.36
C GLY A 437 83.88 -8.23 12.96
N PHE A 438 83.15 -7.22 12.48
CA PHE A 438 82.63 -7.21 11.11
C PHE A 438 83.76 -7.18 10.07
N PHE A 439 84.79 -6.33 10.24
CA PHE A 439 85.93 -6.31 9.32
C PHE A 439 86.70 -7.63 9.35
N ALA A 440 86.91 -8.23 10.52
CA ALA A 440 87.53 -9.54 10.63
C ALA A 440 86.70 -10.64 9.91
N GLU A 441 85.37 -10.65 10.05
CA GLU A 441 84.49 -11.60 9.35
C GLU A 441 84.55 -11.40 7.83
N GLN A 442 84.52 -10.15 7.34
CA GLN A 442 84.59 -9.89 5.89
C GLN A 442 85.96 -10.21 5.31
N GLN A 443 87.06 -9.92 6.03
CA GLN A 443 88.40 -10.28 5.57
C GLN A 443 88.56 -11.80 5.48
N VAL A 444 88.13 -12.55 6.50
CA VAL A 444 88.06 -14.02 6.44
C VAL A 444 87.17 -14.50 5.29
N ARG A 445 86.06 -13.83 4.97
CA ARG A 445 85.24 -14.18 3.80
C ARG A 445 85.94 -13.90 2.47
N MET A 446 86.71 -12.82 2.34
CA MET A 446 87.48 -12.51 1.13
C MET A 446 88.62 -13.52 0.95
N ASP A 447 89.38 -13.78 2.01
CA ASP A 447 90.47 -14.75 2.07
C ASP A 447 89.98 -16.19 1.78
N LEU A 448 88.72 -16.51 2.10
CA LEU A 448 88.07 -17.78 1.75
C LEU A 448 87.36 -17.76 0.38
N ALA A 449 86.98 -16.59 -0.15
CA ALA A 449 86.33 -16.48 -1.45
C ALA A 449 87.32 -16.71 -2.60
N GLU A 450 88.57 -16.25 -2.48
CA GLU A 450 89.61 -16.46 -3.48
C GLU A 450 89.90 -17.96 -3.76
N PRO A 451 90.14 -18.83 -2.75
CA PRO A 451 90.29 -20.27 -2.98
C PRO A 451 88.98 -20.94 -3.42
N VAL A 452 87.80 -20.44 -3.03
CA VAL A 452 86.51 -21.03 -3.48
C VAL A 452 86.18 -20.66 -4.92
N VAL A 453 86.49 -19.44 -5.39
CA VAL A 453 86.28 -19.02 -6.78
C VAL A 453 87.26 -19.72 -7.72
N THR A 454 88.53 -19.87 -7.32
CA THR A 454 89.50 -20.70 -8.05
C THR A 454 89.10 -22.17 -8.04
N GLN A 455 88.68 -22.74 -6.91
CA GLN A 455 88.20 -24.11 -6.85
C GLN A 455 86.87 -24.33 -7.63
N GLN A 456 86.00 -23.33 -7.74
CA GLN A 456 84.81 -23.39 -8.60
C GLN A 456 85.14 -23.24 -10.08
N ALA A 457 86.12 -22.41 -10.43
CA ALA A 457 86.67 -22.34 -11.79
C ALA A 457 87.29 -23.69 -12.17
N ASP A 458 88.15 -24.26 -11.33
CA ASP A 458 88.75 -25.59 -11.49
C ASP A 458 87.70 -26.70 -11.54
N GLN A 459 86.66 -26.67 -10.70
CA GLN A 459 85.56 -27.64 -10.79
C GLN A 459 84.72 -27.45 -12.06
N SER A 460 84.52 -26.24 -12.55
CA SER A 460 83.80 -26.00 -13.82
C SER A 460 84.63 -26.48 -15.03
N PHE A 461 85.94 -26.27 -14.98
CA PHE A 461 86.91 -26.75 -15.96
C PHE A 461 87.03 -28.29 -15.92
N GLN A 462 87.12 -28.88 -14.72
CA GLN A 462 87.06 -30.33 -14.52
C GLN A 462 85.72 -30.92 -14.96
N ARG A 463 84.58 -30.25 -14.76
CA ARG A 463 83.28 -30.69 -15.29
C ARG A 463 83.23 -30.62 -16.82
N GLY A 464 83.86 -29.61 -17.44
CA GLY A 464 84.05 -29.57 -18.89
C GLY A 464 84.92 -30.71 -19.42
N LEU A 465 86.07 -30.95 -18.79
CA LEU A 465 86.96 -32.08 -19.07
C LEU A 465 86.30 -33.43 -18.85
N LEU A 466 85.54 -33.61 -17.77
CA LEU A 466 84.79 -34.83 -17.47
C LEU A 466 83.65 -35.04 -18.46
N ARG A 467 83.02 -33.98 -18.99
CA ARG A 467 81.96 -34.11 -20.01
C ARG A 467 82.54 -34.65 -21.32
N HIS A 468 83.62 -34.06 -21.83
CA HIS A 468 84.34 -34.59 -23.00
C HIS A 468 84.96 -35.96 -22.75
N ARG A 469 85.44 -36.24 -21.53
CA ARG A 469 85.95 -37.56 -21.16
C ARG A 469 84.83 -38.61 -21.03
N HIS A 470 83.63 -38.23 -20.61
CA HIS A 470 82.45 -39.11 -20.62
C HIS A 470 81.93 -39.38 -22.02
N GLU A 471 81.97 -38.41 -22.94
CA GLU A 471 81.62 -38.60 -24.35
C GLU A 471 82.57 -39.60 -25.02
N ASN A 472 83.89 -39.51 -24.78
CA ASN A 472 84.86 -40.51 -25.24
C ASN A 472 84.74 -41.86 -24.50
N LEU A 473 84.57 -41.86 -23.17
CA LEU A 473 84.44 -43.11 -22.40
C LEU A 473 83.13 -43.85 -22.67
N ALA A 474 82.06 -43.18 -23.11
CA ALA A 474 80.83 -43.85 -23.55
C ALA A 474 81.05 -44.62 -24.87
N LEU A 475 81.77 -43.99 -25.81
CA LEU A 475 82.19 -44.59 -27.08
C LEU A 475 83.15 -45.79 -26.86
N GLU A 476 84.06 -45.71 -25.90
CA GLU A 476 84.92 -46.86 -25.55
C GLU A 476 84.14 -47.95 -24.79
N ARG A 477 83.28 -47.57 -23.83
CA ARG A 477 82.52 -48.52 -23.01
C ARG A 477 81.58 -49.41 -23.80
N GLU A 478 80.86 -48.88 -24.80
CA GLU A 478 79.99 -49.69 -25.65
C GLU A 478 80.75 -50.82 -26.37
N THR A 479 82.06 -50.63 -26.61
CA THR A 479 82.93 -51.63 -27.25
C THR A 479 83.58 -52.62 -26.26
N THR A 480 83.70 -52.26 -24.97
CA THR A 480 84.24 -53.15 -23.92
C THR A 480 83.16 -53.91 -23.15
N GLU A 481 81.99 -53.32 -22.93
CA GLU A 481 80.89 -53.94 -22.18
C GLU A 481 80.37 -55.19 -22.90
N ARG A 482 80.23 -55.13 -24.24
CA ARG A 482 79.93 -56.31 -25.10
C ARG A 482 80.97 -57.44 -25.06
N ARG A 483 82.16 -57.21 -24.50
CA ARG A 483 83.20 -58.24 -24.31
C ARG A 483 83.24 -58.75 -22.87
N HIS A 484 83.07 -57.88 -21.88
CA HIS A 484 83.08 -58.26 -20.47
C HIS A 484 81.78 -58.92 -19.97
N GLU A 485 80.61 -58.64 -20.57
CA GLU A 485 79.37 -59.36 -20.22
C GLU A 485 79.51 -60.88 -20.48
N ILE A 486 80.24 -61.27 -21.52
CA ILE A 486 80.49 -62.67 -21.88
C ILE A 486 81.48 -63.35 -20.91
N GLU A 487 82.36 -62.59 -20.27
CA GLU A 487 83.38 -63.10 -19.34
C GLU A 487 82.89 -63.13 -17.88
N LEU A 488 82.09 -62.14 -17.45
CA LEU A 488 81.54 -62.07 -16.09
C LEU A 488 80.50 -63.17 -15.83
N ASP A 489 79.70 -63.52 -16.83
CA ASP A 489 78.67 -64.56 -16.75
C ASP A 489 79.28 -65.97 -16.55
N ALA A 490 80.57 -66.15 -16.87
CA ALA A 490 81.34 -67.35 -16.58
C ALA A 490 81.95 -67.32 -15.15
N TYR A 491 82.41 -66.16 -14.68
CA TYR A 491 83.13 -66.03 -13.41
C TYR A 491 82.21 -66.00 -12.18
N GLU A 492 81.00 -65.43 -12.28
CA GLU A 492 80.03 -65.44 -11.16
C GLU A 492 79.58 -66.86 -10.77
N ARG A 493 79.52 -67.79 -11.74
CA ARG A 493 79.12 -69.19 -11.50
C ARG A 493 80.15 -69.97 -10.68
N GLU A 494 81.44 -69.61 -10.75
CA GLU A 494 82.49 -70.27 -9.96
C GLU A 494 82.60 -69.71 -8.53
N GLN A 495 82.34 -68.40 -8.34
CA GLN A 495 82.38 -67.75 -7.02
C GLN A 495 81.22 -68.15 -6.10
N ARG A 496 79.98 -68.27 -6.63
CA ARG A 496 78.80 -68.64 -5.80
C ARG A 496 78.98 -70.02 -5.14
N LEU A 497 79.51 -71.01 -5.86
CA LEU A 497 79.76 -72.36 -5.35
C LEU A 497 80.84 -72.44 -4.25
N ARG A 498 81.80 -71.50 -4.22
CA ARG A 498 82.82 -71.43 -3.15
C ARG A 498 82.36 -70.62 -1.93
N ALA A 499 81.49 -69.63 -2.13
CA ALA A 499 80.94 -68.84 -1.02
C ALA A 499 79.97 -69.65 -0.15
N GLU A 500 79.07 -70.41 -0.77
CA GLU A 500 78.04 -71.21 -0.06
C GLU A 500 78.66 -72.25 0.91
N ALA A 501 79.78 -72.87 0.51
CA ALA A 501 80.45 -73.90 1.32
C ALA A 501 81.09 -73.37 2.62
N MET A 502 81.60 -72.13 2.64
CA MET A 502 82.24 -71.53 3.82
C MET A 502 81.24 -70.85 4.77
N THR A 503 80.07 -70.42 4.26
CA THR A 503 79.03 -69.78 5.10
C THR A 503 78.27 -70.76 5.99
N VAL A 504 78.20 -72.05 5.64
CA VAL A 504 77.49 -73.06 6.45
C VAL A 504 78.25 -73.37 7.74
N GLN A 505 79.57 -73.60 7.68
CA GLN A 505 80.37 -74.02 8.84
C GLN A 505 80.53 -72.94 9.93
N LEU A 506 80.48 -71.66 9.58
CA LEU A 506 80.55 -70.55 10.54
C LEU A 506 79.20 -70.10 11.10
N ALA A 507 78.07 -70.50 10.49
CA ALA A 507 76.74 -70.15 10.95
C ALA A 507 76.28 -71.00 12.14
N ASP A 508 76.65 -72.28 12.17
CA ASP A 508 76.11 -73.24 13.14
C ASP A 508 76.73 -73.08 14.54
N GLU A 509 78.02 -72.74 14.66
CA GLU A 509 78.67 -72.48 15.96
C GLU A 509 78.21 -71.16 16.61
N VAL A 510 77.77 -70.18 15.81
CA VAL A 510 77.30 -68.88 16.31
C VAL A 510 75.81 -68.91 16.68
N ARG A 511 74.98 -69.71 15.98
CA ARG A 511 73.56 -69.93 16.32
C ARG A 511 73.39 -70.56 17.70
N ALA A 512 74.07 -71.68 17.97
CA ALA A 512 73.92 -72.42 19.23
C ALA A 512 74.15 -71.59 20.51
N LYS A 513 75.03 -70.58 20.47
CA LYS A 513 75.30 -69.67 21.60
C LYS A 513 74.38 -68.44 21.67
N LYS A 514 73.71 -68.10 20.57
CA LYS A 514 72.80 -66.95 20.49
C LYS A 514 71.37 -67.36 20.80
N ASP A 515 70.93 -68.50 20.28
CA ASP A 515 69.57 -69.00 20.44
C ASP A 515 69.23 -69.29 21.92
N HIS A 516 70.18 -69.83 22.69
CA HIS A 516 69.97 -70.09 24.12
C HIS A 516 69.70 -68.82 24.95
N ARG A 517 70.23 -67.66 24.51
CA ARG A 517 70.09 -66.37 25.21
C ARG A 517 68.96 -65.50 24.67
N VAL A 518 68.54 -65.76 23.43
CA VAL A 518 67.34 -65.16 22.83
C VAL A 518 66.08 -65.82 23.39
N VAL A 519 66.05 -67.15 23.56
CA VAL A 519 64.88 -67.87 24.10
C VAL A 519 64.51 -67.43 25.53
N GLU A 520 65.48 -67.15 26.41
CA GLU A 520 65.19 -66.63 27.76
C GLU A 520 64.56 -65.23 27.71
N LEU A 521 65.15 -64.31 26.93
CA LEU A 521 64.66 -62.94 26.80
C LEU A 521 63.33 -62.84 26.03
N GLU A 522 63.09 -63.71 25.05
CA GLU A 522 61.82 -63.79 24.34
C GLU A 522 60.69 -64.33 25.23
N LEU A 523 60.98 -65.28 26.12
CA LEU A 523 59.98 -65.79 27.07
C LEU A 523 59.56 -64.73 28.10
N GLU A 524 60.50 -63.90 28.57
CA GLU A 524 60.20 -62.76 29.45
C GLU A 524 59.47 -61.63 28.72
N LEU A 525 59.89 -61.27 27.50
CA LEU A 525 59.21 -60.27 26.68
C LEU A 525 57.82 -60.72 26.21
N GLN A 526 57.60 -62.00 25.92
CA GLN A 526 56.28 -62.53 25.61
C GLN A 526 55.36 -62.44 26.83
N ARG A 527 55.78 -62.91 28.01
CA ARG A 527 54.98 -62.79 29.24
C ARG A 527 54.62 -61.35 29.59
N ALA A 528 55.56 -60.41 29.42
CA ALA A 528 55.30 -58.99 29.63
C ALA A 528 54.33 -58.40 28.58
N ARG A 529 54.49 -58.77 27.29
CA ARG A 529 53.60 -58.34 26.21
C ARG A 529 52.20 -58.93 26.34
N ASP A 530 52.07 -60.20 26.71
CA ASP A 530 50.77 -60.85 26.88
C ASP A 530 50.02 -60.28 28.08
N ALA A 531 50.70 -60.02 29.21
CA ALA A 531 50.12 -59.33 30.35
C ALA A 531 49.67 -57.90 29.99
N TRP A 532 50.50 -57.15 29.26
CA TRP A 532 50.17 -55.80 28.77
C TRP A 532 49.00 -55.80 27.78
N ASN A 533 49.00 -56.72 26.82
CA ASN A 533 47.94 -56.87 25.82
C ASN A 533 46.62 -57.30 26.47
N LEU A 534 46.65 -58.15 27.50
CA LEU A 534 45.45 -58.58 28.24
C LEU A 534 44.86 -57.43 29.08
N LEU A 535 45.70 -56.60 29.69
CA LEU A 535 45.27 -55.37 30.36
C LEU A 535 44.69 -54.36 29.37
N LYS A 536 45.41 -54.07 28.29
CA LYS A 536 44.98 -53.13 27.24
C LYS A 536 43.69 -53.59 26.55
N ALA A 537 43.53 -54.90 26.29
CA ALA A 537 42.28 -55.44 25.74
C ALA A 537 41.10 -55.32 26.72
N ARG A 538 41.33 -55.45 28.03
CA ARG A 538 40.29 -55.22 29.06
C ARG A 538 39.93 -53.74 29.17
N GLU A 539 40.90 -52.84 29.11
CA GLU A 539 40.68 -51.39 29.11
C GLU A 539 39.97 -50.93 27.83
N GLU A 540 40.37 -51.44 26.66
CA GLU A 540 39.69 -51.17 25.39
C GLU A 540 38.28 -51.76 25.36
N ALA A 541 38.04 -52.94 25.90
CA ALA A 541 36.70 -53.51 26.02
C ALA A 541 35.82 -52.68 26.97
N ALA A 542 36.32 -52.29 28.15
CA ALA A 542 35.60 -51.45 29.10
C ALA A 542 35.37 -50.03 28.58
N LEU A 543 36.26 -49.50 27.74
CA LEU A 543 36.05 -48.23 27.04
C LEU A 543 34.99 -48.37 25.94
N ARG A 544 35.01 -49.45 25.14
CA ARG A 544 33.98 -49.72 24.12
C ARG A 544 32.61 -49.90 24.74
N GLU A 545 32.50 -50.69 25.82
CA GLU A 545 31.25 -50.85 26.56
C GLU A 545 30.74 -49.51 27.15
N ARG A 546 31.64 -48.63 27.60
CA ARG A 546 31.26 -47.28 28.05
C ARG A 546 30.86 -46.36 26.89
N THR A 547 31.52 -46.42 25.74
CA THR A 547 31.13 -45.62 24.56
C THR A 547 29.82 -46.13 23.95
N GLU A 548 29.61 -47.45 23.86
CA GLU A 548 28.38 -48.05 23.37
C GLU A 548 27.20 -47.73 24.31
N ASN A 549 27.38 -47.82 25.63
CA ASN A 549 26.35 -47.40 26.59
C ASN A 549 26.08 -45.88 26.54
N ALA A 550 27.12 -45.05 26.35
CA ALA A 550 26.96 -43.61 26.17
C ALA A 550 26.23 -43.27 24.86
N GLU A 551 26.60 -43.91 23.74
CA GLU A 551 25.97 -43.77 22.44
C GLU A 551 24.52 -44.22 22.48
N GLN A 552 24.21 -45.38 23.10
CA GLN A 552 22.84 -45.83 23.32
C GLN A 552 22.03 -44.83 24.16
N SER A 553 22.60 -44.25 25.22
CA SER A 553 21.93 -43.21 26.02
C SER A 553 21.68 -41.91 25.22
N ILE A 554 22.62 -41.55 24.33
CA ILE A 554 22.50 -40.39 23.44
C ILE A 554 21.48 -40.67 22.34
N GLU A 555 21.39 -41.89 21.83
CA GLU A 555 20.38 -42.31 20.85
C GLU A 555 18.99 -42.38 21.46
N GLN A 556 18.84 -42.90 22.69
CA GLN A 556 17.58 -42.84 23.44
C GLN A 556 17.15 -41.38 23.67
N ALA A 557 18.03 -40.52 24.19
CA ALA A 557 17.73 -39.09 24.35
C ALA A 557 17.44 -38.36 23.02
N ARG A 558 18.04 -38.79 21.90
CA ARG A 558 17.71 -38.29 20.55
C ARG A 558 16.36 -38.81 20.05
N GLN A 559 15.98 -40.05 20.37
CA GLN A 559 14.68 -40.62 20.02
C GLN A 559 13.57 -39.96 20.85
N GLU A 560 13.76 -39.80 22.15
CA GLU A 560 12.84 -39.05 23.03
C GLU A 560 12.67 -37.60 22.55
N ARG A 561 13.77 -36.89 22.23
CA ARG A 561 13.68 -35.54 21.65
C ARG A 561 12.93 -35.53 20.32
N ARG A 562 13.16 -36.49 19.41
CA ARG A 562 12.44 -36.59 18.13
C ARG A 562 10.96 -36.93 18.30
N LEU A 563 10.59 -37.68 19.34
CA LEU A 563 9.19 -37.95 19.68
C LEU A 563 8.54 -36.70 20.26
N HIS A 564 9.19 -36.03 21.20
CA HIS A 564 8.65 -34.82 21.81
C HIS A 564 8.60 -33.62 20.85
N GLU A 565 9.56 -33.50 19.92
CA GLU A 565 9.55 -32.52 18.83
C GLU A 565 8.37 -32.79 17.88
N LYS A 566 8.10 -34.06 17.54
CA LYS A 566 6.89 -34.45 16.78
C LYS A 566 5.59 -34.20 17.54
N GLU A 567 5.54 -34.42 18.84
CA GLU A 567 4.36 -34.09 19.67
C GLU A 567 4.11 -32.58 19.69
N LEU A 568 5.17 -31.77 19.85
CA LEU A 568 5.09 -30.32 19.82
C LEU A 568 4.69 -29.80 18.43
N ASP A 569 5.21 -30.40 17.36
CA ASP A 569 4.84 -30.05 15.99
C ASP A 569 3.41 -30.47 15.65
N GLN A 570 2.94 -31.64 16.12
CA GLN A 570 1.51 -32.02 16.02
C GLN A 570 0.61 -31.07 16.81
N GLN A 571 1.00 -30.64 18.02
CA GLN A 571 0.25 -29.63 18.78
C GLN A 571 0.28 -28.25 18.12
N ARG A 572 1.39 -27.89 17.44
CA ARG A 572 1.48 -26.67 16.64
C ARG A 572 0.57 -26.75 15.43
N GLU A 573 0.61 -27.85 14.66
CA GLU A 573 -0.27 -28.10 13.51
C GLU A 573 -1.74 -28.03 13.92
N GLN A 574 -2.15 -28.71 15.00
CA GLN A 574 -3.51 -28.65 15.52
C GLN A 574 -3.94 -27.22 15.90
N ARG A 575 -3.12 -26.47 16.65
CA ARG A 575 -3.41 -25.07 16.98
C ARG A 575 -3.42 -24.17 15.74
N TRP A 576 -2.58 -24.45 14.75
CA TRP A 576 -2.52 -23.69 13.51
C TRP A 576 -3.76 -23.97 12.64
N GLU A 577 -4.27 -25.21 12.63
CA GLU A 577 -5.54 -25.57 12.02
C GLU A 577 -6.74 -24.93 12.74
N GLU A 578 -6.79 -24.93 14.07
CA GLU A 578 -7.80 -24.22 14.87
C GLU A 578 -7.79 -22.70 14.58
N LEU A 579 -6.61 -22.09 14.51
CA LEU A 579 -6.45 -20.69 14.13
C LEU A 579 -6.89 -20.44 12.69
N ARG A 580 -6.54 -21.33 11.74
CA ARG A 580 -6.97 -21.21 10.34
C ARG A 580 -8.48 -21.38 10.19
N GLN A 581 -9.11 -22.28 10.96
CA GLN A 581 -10.56 -22.47 10.97
C GLN A 581 -11.28 -21.25 11.57
N THR A 582 -10.84 -20.74 12.72
CA THR A 582 -11.42 -19.54 13.34
C THR A 582 -11.20 -18.28 12.51
N GLU A 583 -10.08 -18.17 11.79
CA GLU A 583 -9.82 -17.09 10.84
C GLU A 583 -10.71 -17.20 9.58
N LEU A 584 -10.89 -18.40 9.02
CA LEU A 584 -11.85 -18.65 7.94
C LEU A 584 -13.29 -18.37 8.37
N GLU A 585 -13.68 -18.68 9.60
CA GLU A 585 -14.99 -18.30 10.14
C GLU A 585 -15.14 -16.78 10.28
N ARG A 586 -14.12 -16.07 10.79
CA ARG A 586 -14.12 -14.61 10.86
C ARG A 586 -14.22 -13.99 9.47
N GLN A 587 -13.46 -14.49 8.49
CA GLN A 587 -13.54 -14.05 7.09
C GLN A 587 -14.93 -14.31 6.49
N ARG A 588 -15.55 -15.47 6.74
CA ARG A 588 -16.92 -15.77 6.30
C ARG A 588 -17.95 -14.85 6.94
N ARG A 589 -17.88 -14.60 8.26
CA ARG A 589 -18.76 -13.65 8.96
C ARG A 589 -18.59 -12.24 8.39
N HIS A 590 -17.35 -11.79 8.20
CA HIS A 590 -17.07 -10.47 7.64
C HIS A 590 -17.56 -10.34 6.18
N GLN A 591 -17.42 -11.39 5.36
CA GLN A 591 -17.99 -11.41 4.00
C GLN A 591 -19.53 -11.38 4.02
N LEU A 592 -20.19 -12.06 4.95
CA LEU A 592 -21.64 -11.98 5.14
C LEU A 592 -22.07 -10.57 5.59
N GLU A 593 -21.36 -9.96 6.54
CA GLU A 593 -21.60 -8.58 6.98
C GLU A 593 -21.42 -7.56 5.84
N LEU A 594 -20.37 -7.70 5.04
CA LEU A 594 -20.13 -6.87 3.86
C LEU A 594 -21.22 -7.07 2.80
N ALA A 595 -21.68 -8.31 2.59
CA ALA A 595 -22.79 -8.61 1.67
C ALA A 595 -24.13 -8.03 2.18
N GLU A 596 -24.42 -8.13 3.47
CA GLU A 596 -25.57 -7.48 4.09
C GLU A 596 -25.51 -5.96 3.97
N GLN A 597 -24.36 -5.35 4.27
CA GLN A 597 -24.18 -3.90 4.14
C GLN A 597 -24.31 -3.45 2.67
N ALA A 598 -23.79 -4.23 1.72
CA ALA A 598 -23.96 -3.97 0.29
C ALA A 598 -25.44 -4.05 -0.12
N GLN A 599 -26.19 -5.07 0.35
CA GLN A 599 -27.64 -5.17 0.12
C GLN A 599 -28.41 -4.01 0.76
N ARG A 600 -28.07 -3.58 1.98
CA ARG A 600 -28.69 -2.43 2.66
C ARG A 600 -28.45 -1.14 1.86
N ARG A 601 -27.20 -0.85 1.49
CA ARG A 601 -26.85 0.30 0.63
C ARG A 601 -27.55 0.27 -0.72
N HIS A 602 -27.71 -0.91 -1.32
CA HIS A 602 -28.43 -1.07 -2.59
C HIS A 602 -29.94 -0.79 -2.43
N ARG A 603 -30.56 -1.23 -1.31
CA ARG A 603 -31.97 -0.92 -0.99
C ARG A 603 -32.17 0.57 -0.71
N GLU A 604 -31.27 1.19 0.05
CA GLU A 604 -31.29 2.63 0.36
C GLU A 604 -31.16 3.47 -0.94
N ALA A 605 -30.12 3.21 -1.75
CA ALA A 605 -29.93 3.92 -3.02
C ALA A 605 -31.09 3.71 -4.01
N TYR A 606 -31.74 2.54 -3.99
CA TYR A 606 -32.94 2.28 -4.79
C TYR A 606 -34.16 3.07 -4.29
N GLN A 607 -34.38 3.12 -2.97
CA GLN A 607 -35.45 3.92 -2.36
C GLN A 607 -35.25 5.43 -2.61
N ASP A 608 -34.03 5.94 -2.48
CA ASP A 608 -33.70 7.34 -2.78
C ASP A 608 -33.93 7.66 -4.27
N ARG A 609 -33.57 6.75 -5.17
CA ARG A 609 -33.82 6.92 -6.62
C ARG A 609 -35.31 6.92 -6.95
N LEU A 610 -36.10 6.03 -6.34
CA LEU A 610 -37.56 6.03 -6.45
C LEU A 610 -38.18 7.32 -5.89
N ARG A 611 -37.67 7.82 -4.76
CA ARG A 611 -38.13 9.06 -4.14
C ARG A 611 -37.85 10.26 -5.02
N SER A 612 -36.62 10.40 -5.51
CA SER A 612 -36.21 11.44 -6.46
C SER A 612 -37.11 11.46 -7.70
N LEU A 613 -37.36 10.30 -8.32
CA LEU A 613 -38.22 10.22 -9.51
C LEU A 613 -39.69 10.57 -9.22
N ARG A 614 -40.21 10.25 -8.02
CA ARG A 614 -41.55 10.68 -7.59
C ARG A 614 -41.63 12.19 -7.37
N GLU A 615 -40.60 12.80 -6.79
CA GLU A 615 -40.50 14.25 -6.57
C GLU A 615 -40.32 15.02 -7.90
N GLU A 616 -39.60 14.46 -8.87
CA GLU A 616 -39.58 14.99 -10.24
C GLU A 616 -40.93 14.86 -10.94
N LEU A 617 -41.60 13.70 -10.84
CA LEU A 617 -42.91 13.47 -11.45
C LEU A 617 -43.98 14.45 -10.92
N THR A 618 -44.04 14.68 -9.59
CA THR A 618 -44.99 15.64 -9.02
C THR A 618 -44.69 17.08 -9.47
N ARG A 619 -43.41 17.45 -9.56
CA ARG A 619 -42.98 18.76 -10.09
C ARG A 619 -43.35 18.94 -11.56
N VAL A 620 -43.16 17.93 -12.41
CA VAL A 620 -43.52 18.02 -13.84
C VAL A 620 -45.04 18.05 -14.03
N ARG A 621 -45.82 17.26 -13.27
CA ARG A 621 -47.30 17.31 -13.30
C ARG A 621 -47.85 18.66 -12.83
N ALA A 622 -47.23 19.31 -11.85
CA ALA A 622 -47.61 20.66 -11.44
C ALA A 622 -47.44 21.66 -12.61
N LEU A 623 -46.29 21.64 -13.28
CA LEU A 623 -46.02 22.47 -14.47
C LEU A 623 -46.97 22.13 -15.64
N GLU A 624 -47.31 20.85 -15.84
CA GLU A 624 -48.29 20.44 -16.84
C GLU A 624 -49.66 21.08 -16.56
N SER A 625 -50.13 21.03 -15.32
CA SER A 625 -51.41 21.65 -14.93
C SER A 625 -51.42 23.17 -15.14
N GLU A 626 -50.30 23.85 -14.87
CA GLU A 626 -50.14 25.28 -15.08
C GLU A 626 -50.20 25.64 -16.57
N GLN A 627 -49.49 24.89 -17.42
CA GLN A 627 -49.51 25.08 -18.87
C GLN A 627 -50.87 24.71 -19.50
N ALA A 628 -51.54 23.66 -19.01
CA ALA A 628 -52.89 23.32 -19.45
C ALA A 628 -53.89 24.45 -19.18
N ASN A 629 -53.81 25.08 -18.01
CA ASN A 629 -54.58 26.28 -17.68
C ASN A 629 -54.19 27.47 -18.57
N ALA A 630 -52.90 27.69 -18.82
CA ALA A 630 -52.41 28.76 -19.69
C ALA A 630 -52.83 28.60 -21.17
N VAL A 631 -52.93 27.36 -21.67
CA VAL A 631 -53.49 27.01 -22.99
C VAL A 631 -54.99 27.29 -23.02
N ARG A 632 -55.74 26.90 -21.98
CA ARG A 632 -57.18 27.16 -21.89
C ARG A 632 -57.49 28.66 -21.94
N VAL A 633 -56.82 29.46 -21.10
CA VAL A 633 -56.97 30.93 -21.08
C VAL A 633 -56.61 31.55 -22.45
N ALA A 634 -55.57 31.06 -23.13
CA ALA A 634 -55.21 31.55 -24.45
C ALA A 634 -56.32 31.27 -25.49
N ARG A 635 -56.91 30.07 -25.49
CA ARG A 635 -58.07 29.73 -26.33
C ARG A 635 -59.28 30.61 -26.04
N ASP A 636 -59.59 30.86 -24.76
CA ASP A 636 -60.70 31.72 -24.34
C ASP A 636 -60.48 33.19 -24.77
N THR A 637 -59.23 33.68 -24.81
CA THR A 637 -58.94 35.02 -25.37
C THR A 637 -59.03 35.07 -26.90
N LEU A 638 -58.80 33.97 -27.59
CA LEU A 638 -58.90 33.89 -29.05
C LEU A 638 -60.34 33.86 -29.53
N THR A 639 -61.24 33.17 -28.82
CA THR A 639 -62.68 33.23 -29.11
C THR A 639 -63.22 34.65 -28.90
N GLN A 640 -62.87 35.32 -27.80
CA GLN A 640 -63.23 36.73 -27.56
C GLN A 640 -62.71 37.68 -28.65
N LEU A 641 -61.47 37.49 -29.14
CA LEU A 641 -60.94 38.28 -30.25
C LEU A 641 -61.66 37.98 -31.57
N ALA A 642 -62.02 36.72 -31.84
CA ALA A 642 -62.79 36.35 -33.02
C ALA A 642 -64.21 36.96 -33.01
N GLU A 643 -64.88 36.99 -31.85
CA GLU A 643 -66.17 37.66 -31.66
C GLU A 643 -66.06 39.19 -31.83
N ALA A 644 -65.01 39.81 -31.30
CA ALA A 644 -64.78 41.25 -31.49
C ALA A 644 -64.54 41.60 -32.98
N ILE A 645 -63.82 40.75 -33.71
CA ILE A 645 -63.57 40.87 -35.15
C ILE A 645 -64.88 40.73 -35.94
N SER A 646 -65.72 39.72 -35.66
CA SER A 646 -66.99 39.53 -36.38
C SER A 646 -67.95 40.71 -36.15
N VAL A 647 -68.09 41.19 -34.91
CA VAL A 647 -68.92 42.36 -34.58
C VAL A 647 -68.45 43.63 -35.31
N LEU A 648 -67.14 43.82 -35.54
CA LEU A 648 -66.65 44.93 -36.36
C LEU A 648 -66.89 44.73 -37.85
N GLN A 649 -66.71 43.51 -38.38
CA GLN A 649 -67.00 43.20 -39.78
C GLN A 649 -68.50 43.42 -40.10
N GLU A 650 -69.40 43.00 -39.20
CA GLU A 650 -70.85 43.26 -39.28
C GLU A 650 -71.20 44.76 -39.25
N ARG A 651 -70.40 45.60 -38.57
CA ARG A 651 -70.60 47.07 -38.55
C ARG A 651 -70.02 47.78 -39.77
N ILE A 652 -68.91 47.27 -40.32
CA ILE A 652 -68.24 47.85 -41.49
C ILE A 652 -69.07 47.61 -42.76
N ALA A 653 -69.60 46.39 -42.96
CA ALA A 653 -70.35 46.02 -44.15
C ALA A 653 -71.52 46.97 -44.51
N PRO A 654 -72.47 47.32 -43.60
CA PRO A 654 -73.55 48.26 -43.93
C PRO A 654 -73.03 49.68 -44.19
N LEU A 655 -71.99 50.15 -43.47
CA LEU A 655 -71.39 51.46 -43.74
C LEU A 655 -70.74 51.52 -45.13
N GLU A 656 -70.17 50.42 -45.63
CA GLU A 656 -69.61 50.36 -46.99
C GLU A 656 -70.69 50.51 -48.05
N VAL A 657 -71.82 49.82 -47.88
CA VAL A 657 -72.99 49.95 -48.77
C VAL A 657 -73.55 51.36 -48.72
N GLU A 658 -73.81 51.91 -47.52
CA GLU A 658 -74.31 53.29 -47.37
C GLU A 658 -73.34 54.34 -47.96
N LEU A 659 -72.02 54.15 -47.82
CA LEU A 659 -71.03 55.04 -48.44
C LEU A 659 -70.98 54.89 -49.97
N ALA A 660 -71.21 53.71 -50.51
CA ALA A 660 -71.31 53.49 -51.95
C ALA A 660 -72.56 54.18 -52.53
N GLU A 661 -73.73 54.02 -51.88
CA GLU A 661 -74.98 54.70 -52.24
C GLU A 661 -74.85 56.23 -52.15
N GLN A 662 -74.29 56.77 -51.06
CA GLN A 662 -74.07 58.21 -50.92
C GLN A 662 -73.06 58.75 -51.95
N ARG A 663 -72.06 57.95 -52.36
CA ARG A 663 -71.15 58.32 -53.45
C ARG A 663 -71.83 58.30 -54.81
N ALA A 664 -72.78 57.38 -55.06
CA ALA A 664 -73.60 57.40 -56.27
C ALA A 664 -74.49 58.64 -56.29
N ARG A 665 -75.27 58.89 -55.21
CA ARG A 665 -76.11 60.08 -55.07
C ARG A 665 -75.34 61.40 -55.19
N ARG A 666 -74.08 61.46 -54.73
CA ARG A 666 -73.20 62.62 -54.97
C ARG A 666 -72.88 62.80 -56.47
N ARG A 667 -72.63 61.74 -57.25
CA ARG A 667 -72.42 61.86 -58.70
C ARG A 667 -73.66 62.39 -59.39
N ASP A 668 -74.84 61.90 -59.00
CA ASP A 668 -76.12 62.32 -59.58
C ASP A 668 -76.40 63.81 -59.28
N LEU A 669 -76.16 64.25 -58.04
CA LEU A 669 -76.28 65.67 -57.67
C LEU A 669 -75.19 66.56 -58.31
N VAL A 670 -73.98 66.05 -58.53
CA VAL A 670 -72.93 66.76 -59.29
C VAL A 670 -73.37 66.94 -60.75
N ALA A 671 -73.89 65.90 -61.39
CA ALA A 671 -74.40 65.96 -62.76
C ALA A 671 -75.58 66.96 -62.87
N ALA A 672 -76.53 66.90 -61.93
CA ALA A 672 -77.64 67.85 -61.86
C ALA A 672 -77.19 69.31 -61.61
N ALA A 673 -76.14 69.52 -60.82
CA ALA A 673 -75.64 70.85 -60.47
C ALA A 673 -74.73 71.51 -61.54
N LEU A 674 -74.23 70.74 -62.52
CA LEU A 674 -73.35 71.22 -63.58
C LEU A 674 -74.10 71.61 -64.87
N GLY A 675 -75.26 70.98 -65.16
CA GLY A 675 -76.04 71.24 -66.37
C GLY A 675 -75.44 70.63 -67.65
N PRO A 676 -76.26 70.40 -68.70
CA PRO A 676 -75.80 69.72 -69.91
C PRO A 676 -74.94 70.66 -70.79
N GLY A 677 -73.62 70.41 -70.83
CA GLY A 677 -72.65 71.14 -71.64
C GLY A 677 -71.66 70.21 -72.36
N GLU A 678 -71.97 69.91 -73.61
CA GLU A 678 -71.18 69.38 -74.74
C GLU A 678 -69.79 68.71 -74.58
N SER A 679 -69.75 67.44 -75.02
CA SER A 679 -68.67 66.79 -75.82
C SER A 679 -67.31 66.47 -75.15
N LEU A 680 -66.69 65.29 -75.31
CA LEU A 680 -66.31 64.59 -76.55
C LEU A 680 -66.11 63.05 -76.35
N SER A 681 -66.18 62.30 -77.45
CA SER A 681 -65.83 60.86 -77.61
C SER A 681 -64.38 60.70 -78.14
N PRO A 682 -63.79 59.50 -78.43
CA PRO A 682 -64.27 58.10 -78.41
C PRO A 682 -63.35 57.17 -77.55
N ALA A 683 -63.17 55.83 -77.67
CA ALA A 683 -63.58 54.77 -78.62
C ALA A 683 -63.54 53.35 -77.99
N ALA A 684 -64.11 52.35 -78.70
CA ALA A 684 -63.85 50.87 -78.71
C ALA A 684 -63.76 50.05 -77.39
N GLY A 685 -64.38 48.87 -77.23
CA GLY A 685 -65.26 48.09 -78.14
C GLY A 685 -65.77 46.75 -77.53
N SER A 686 -66.75 46.10 -78.20
CA SER A 686 -67.37 44.75 -77.96
C SER A 686 -67.96 44.43 -76.55
N ARG A 687 -69.28 44.24 -76.31
CA ARG A 687 -70.37 43.34 -76.86
C ARG A 687 -70.36 41.89 -76.32
N PRO A 688 -71.51 41.16 -76.20
CA PRO A 688 -72.93 41.57 -76.01
C PRO A 688 -73.81 40.64 -75.07
N VAL A 689 -75.16 40.83 -75.06
CA VAL A 689 -76.26 39.89 -74.63
C VAL A 689 -76.59 39.81 -73.11
N SER A 690 -77.84 39.86 -72.59
CA SER A 690 -79.19 40.23 -73.11
C SER A 690 -80.21 40.60 -72.01
N ARG A 691 -81.32 41.25 -72.44
CA ARG A 691 -82.72 41.35 -71.92
C ARG A 691 -83.14 40.47 -70.72
N GLY A 692 -84.12 40.84 -69.89
CA GLY A 692 -85.14 41.92 -69.97
C GLY A 692 -85.90 42.06 -68.62
N PHE A 693 -86.78 43.04 -68.39
CA PHE A 693 -88.14 43.26 -68.94
C PHE A 693 -89.16 43.16 -67.79
N TRP A 694 -89.53 44.29 -67.18
CA TRP A 694 -90.89 44.68 -66.71
C TRP A 694 -90.80 45.94 -65.84
N SER A 695 -91.74 46.84 -66.05
CA SER A 695 -91.82 48.18 -65.46
C SER A 695 -92.92 48.28 -64.39
N ARG A 696 -92.76 49.17 -63.40
CA ARG A 696 -93.83 50.13 -63.07
C ARG A 696 -93.34 51.35 -62.28
N SER A 697 -93.84 52.49 -62.76
CA SER A 697 -93.66 53.87 -62.33
C SER A 697 -94.34 54.22 -61.00
N GLU A 698 -93.74 55.15 -60.24
CA GLU A 698 -94.32 56.45 -59.78
C GLU A 698 -93.55 57.01 -58.55
N PRO A 699 -93.65 58.32 -58.22
CA PRO A 699 -94.05 59.47 -59.03
C PRO A 699 -92.89 60.48 -59.23
N ALA A 700 -93.09 61.49 -60.09
CA ALA A 700 -92.07 62.50 -60.39
C ALA A 700 -91.80 63.44 -59.19
N SER A 701 -90.60 63.36 -58.60
CA SER A 701 -90.10 64.41 -57.71
C SER A 701 -89.59 65.59 -58.54
N VAL A 702 -89.94 66.80 -58.08
CA VAL A 702 -89.50 68.07 -58.69
C VAL A 702 -87.97 68.09 -58.72
N ALA A 703 -87.38 68.26 -59.91
CA ALA A 703 -85.94 68.36 -60.06
C ALA A 703 -85.42 69.51 -59.18
N PRO A 704 -84.51 69.25 -58.21
CA PRO A 704 -84.08 70.27 -57.26
C PRO A 704 -83.42 71.41 -58.02
N SER A 705 -83.72 72.65 -57.64
CA SER A 705 -83.08 73.81 -58.26
C SER A 705 -81.55 73.69 -58.09
N ALA A 706 -80.77 74.23 -59.03
CA ALA A 706 -79.31 74.14 -58.97
C ALA A 706 -78.70 74.72 -57.66
N ARG A 707 -79.48 75.53 -56.92
CA ARG A 707 -79.14 76.06 -55.59
C ARG A 707 -79.39 75.06 -54.46
N GLU A 708 -80.42 74.23 -54.56
CA GLU A 708 -80.71 73.12 -53.63
C GLU A 708 -79.76 71.95 -53.85
N ALA A 709 -79.51 71.56 -55.11
CA ALA A 709 -78.51 70.54 -55.45
C ALA A 709 -77.13 70.87 -54.84
N ARG A 710 -76.70 72.15 -54.88
CA ARG A 710 -75.46 72.62 -54.23
C ARG A 710 -75.50 72.60 -52.69
N ARG A 711 -76.67 72.75 -52.07
CA ARG A 711 -76.84 72.62 -50.61
C ARG A 711 -76.81 71.17 -50.17
N GLU A 712 -77.55 70.29 -50.85
CA GLU A 712 -77.53 68.84 -50.63
C GLU A 712 -76.14 68.25 -50.87
N LEU A 713 -75.44 68.70 -51.91
CA LEU A 713 -74.06 68.27 -52.19
C LEU A 713 -73.12 68.62 -51.03
N LYS A 714 -73.23 69.81 -50.42
CA LYS A 714 -72.43 70.17 -49.22
C LYS A 714 -72.78 69.34 -47.99
N THR A 715 -74.07 69.02 -47.75
CA THR A 715 -74.44 68.17 -46.60
C THR A 715 -74.01 66.71 -46.83
N LEU A 716 -74.17 66.17 -48.04
CA LEU A 716 -73.64 64.87 -48.43
C LEU A 716 -72.12 64.81 -48.33
N GLU A 717 -71.37 65.84 -48.75
CA GLU A 717 -69.91 65.85 -48.59
C GLU A 717 -69.47 65.81 -47.13
N LYS A 718 -70.17 66.52 -46.23
CA LYS A 718 -69.91 66.44 -44.78
C LYS A 718 -70.24 65.06 -44.23
N GLN A 719 -71.35 64.45 -44.64
CA GLN A 719 -71.74 63.09 -44.25
C GLN A 719 -70.73 62.05 -44.76
N LEU A 720 -70.35 62.10 -46.05
CA LEU A 720 -69.35 61.24 -46.67
C LEU A 720 -67.98 61.33 -45.99
N ARG A 721 -67.53 62.52 -45.57
CA ARG A 721 -66.30 62.67 -44.78
C ARG A 721 -66.43 61.99 -43.41
N SER A 722 -67.42 62.37 -42.61
CA SER A 722 -67.60 61.83 -41.25
C SER A 722 -67.85 60.30 -41.21
N ARG A 723 -68.57 59.75 -42.20
CA ARG A 723 -68.77 58.30 -42.35
C ARG A 723 -67.51 57.62 -42.89
N GLY A 724 -66.79 58.25 -43.81
CA GLY A 724 -65.48 57.78 -44.30
C GLY A 724 -64.43 57.72 -43.20
N GLU A 725 -64.39 58.71 -42.31
CA GLU A 725 -63.52 58.77 -41.12
C GLU A 725 -63.87 57.65 -40.13
N ARG A 726 -65.16 57.44 -39.81
CA ARG A 726 -65.61 56.31 -38.97
C ARG A 726 -65.26 54.95 -39.55
N LEU A 727 -65.47 54.77 -40.86
CA LEU A 727 -65.14 53.53 -41.55
C LEU A 727 -63.61 53.31 -41.61
N ALA A 728 -62.82 54.37 -41.77
CA ALA A 728 -61.36 54.27 -41.67
C ALA A 728 -60.93 53.83 -40.27
N ALA A 729 -61.50 54.44 -39.22
CA ALA A 729 -61.23 54.09 -37.83
C ALA A 729 -61.63 52.62 -37.52
N TRP A 730 -62.81 52.16 -37.95
CA TRP A 730 -63.21 50.75 -37.73
C TRP A 730 -62.37 49.76 -38.53
N ARG A 731 -61.93 50.10 -39.75
CA ARG A 731 -60.99 49.27 -40.52
C ARG A 731 -59.60 49.23 -39.90
N GLU A 732 -59.16 50.31 -39.24
CA GLU A 732 -57.93 50.33 -38.47
C GLU A 732 -58.06 49.50 -37.18
N GLU A 733 -59.15 49.68 -36.43
CA GLU A 733 -59.48 48.87 -35.25
C GLU A 733 -59.53 47.37 -35.58
N LEU A 734 -60.22 47.00 -36.67
CA LEU A 734 -60.26 45.64 -37.21
C LEU A 734 -58.85 45.09 -37.46
N ARG A 735 -57.98 45.82 -38.17
CA ARG A 735 -56.58 45.41 -38.40
C ARG A 735 -55.79 45.24 -37.11
N THR A 736 -56.01 46.11 -36.10
CA THR A 736 -55.32 45.95 -34.80
C THR A 736 -55.80 44.72 -34.04
N LEU A 737 -57.08 44.34 -34.18
CA LEU A 737 -57.62 43.11 -33.58
C LEU A 737 -57.18 41.86 -34.34
N GLU A 738 -57.13 41.89 -35.67
CA GLU A 738 -56.58 40.81 -36.51
C GLU A 738 -55.10 40.57 -36.19
N ALA A 739 -54.28 41.62 -36.05
CA ALA A 739 -52.87 41.50 -35.64
C ALA A 739 -52.70 41.02 -34.18
N ARG A 740 -53.59 41.42 -33.27
CA ARG A 740 -53.61 40.86 -31.89
C ARG A 740 -54.01 39.39 -31.90
N ARG A 741 -54.95 39.00 -32.75
CA ARG A 741 -55.40 37.62 -32.90
C ARG A 741 -54.28 36.73 -33.42
N SER A 742 -53.59 37.10 -34.50
CA SER A 742 -52.48 36.29 -35.02
C SER A 742 -51.37 36.10 -33.99
N LEU A 743 -51.01 37.16 -33.25
CA LEU A 743 -50.02 37.07 -32.17
C LEU A 743 -50.47 36.14 -31.03
N ARG A 744 -51.76 36.09 -30.70
CA ARG A 744 -52.32 35.14 -29.72
C ARG A 744 -52.43 33.71 -30.26
N GLU A 745 -52.63 33.52 -31.58
CA GLU A 745 -52.60 32.21 -32.23
C GLU A 745 -51.17 31.63 -32.18
N ASP A 746 -50.15 32.45 -32.42
CA ASP A 746 -48.74 32.09 -32.25
C ASP A 746 -48.42 31.72 -30.79
N GLU A 747 -48.80 32.56 -29.82
CA GLU A 747 -48.63 32.26 -28.39
C GLU A 747 -49.34 30.97 -27.94
N LEU A 748 -50.56 30.71 -28.45
CA LEU A 748 -51.28 29.46 -28.17
C LEU A 748 -50.48 28.27 -28.70
N SER A 749 -49.98 28.34 -29.94
CA SER A 749 -49.23 27.23 -30.55
C SER A 749 -47.96 26.89 -29.76
N ALA A 750 -47.23 27.90 -29.27
CA ALA A 750 -46.04 27.73 -28.43
C ALA A 750 -46.37 27.11 -27.06
N ARG A 751 -47.48 27.52 -26.44
CA ARG A 751 -47.97 26.92 -25.17
C ARG A 751 -48.42 25.47 -25.37
N GLU A 752 -49.13 25.16 -26.45
CA GLU A 752 -49.53 23.79 -26.77
C GLU A 752 -48.32 22.88 -27.04
N GLN A 753 -47.27 23.38 -27.71
CA GLN A 753 -46.03 22.65 -27.89
C GLN A 753 -45.32 22.40 -26.56
N THR A 754 -45.29 23.39 -25.66
CA THR A 754 -44.72 23.28 -24.31
C THR A 754 -45.49 22.24 -23.47
N LEU A 755 -46.82 22.24 -23.53
CA LEU A 755 -47.67 21.26 -22.85
C LEU A 755 -47.40 19.83 -23.34
N ARG A 756 -47.28 19.61 -24.66
CA ARG A 756 -46.91 18.30 -25.23
C ARG A 756 -45.53 17.83 -24.77
N GLN A 757 -44.56 18.74 -24.65
CA GLN A 757 -43.24 18.42 -24.11
C GLN A 757 -43.28 18.02 -22.63
N LEU A 758 -44.09 18.70 -21.81
CA LEU A 758 -44.30 18.32 -20.40
C LEU A 758 -44.97 16.95 -20.29
N GLN A 759 -46.01 16.68 -21.09
CA GLN A 759 -46.67 15.38 -21.15
C GLN A 759 -45.72 14.23 -21.51
N ALA A 760 -44.84 14.43 -22.49
CA ALA A 760 -43.81 13.45 -22.82
C ALA A 760 -42.83 13.20 -21.66
N ARG A 761 -42.52 14.23 -20.85
CA ARG A 761 -41.69 14.08 -19.64
C ARG A 761 -42.43 13.37 -18.50
N VAL A 762 -43.71 13.66 -18.29
CA VAL A 762 -44.55 12.92 -17.32
C VAL A 762 -44.53 11.43 -17.66
N PHE A 763 -44.80 11.07 -18.92
CA PHE A 763 -44.78 9.69 -19.39
C PHE A 763 -43.41 9.03 -19.20
N PHE A 764 -42.31 9.73 -19.49
CA PHE A 764 -40.94 9.23 -19.25
C PHE A 764 -40.67 8.93 -17.77
N HIS A 765 -41.09 9.80 -16.84
CA HIS A 765 -40.89 9.57 -15.41
C HIS A 765 -41.81 8.46 -14.88
N GLU A 766 -43.02 8.31 -15.41
CA GLU A 766 -43.94 7.20 -15.10
C GLU A 766 -43.36 5.85 -15.55
N ASP A 767 -42.84 5.77 -16.78
CA ASP A 767 -42.19 4.57 -17.32
C ASP A 767 -40.90 4.23 -16.57
N ALA A 768 -40.10 5.23 -16.19
CA ALA A 768 -38.91 5.04 -15.35
C ALA A 768 -39.25 4.50 -13.94
N ILE A 769 -40.35 4.95 -13.34
CA ILE A 769 -40.85 4.40 -12.06
C ILE A 769 -41.39 2.97 -12.26
N GLY A 770 -42.12 2.72 -13.36
CA GLY A 770 -42.60 1.38 -13.72
C GLY A 770 -41.47 0.37 -13.89
N ALA A 771 -40.43 0.75 -14.65
CA ALA A 771 -39.23 -0.06 -14.87
C ALA A 771 -38.53 -0.39 -13.54
N LEU A 772 -38.36 0.58 -12.64
CA LEU A 772 -37.77 0.33 -11.32
C LEU A 772 -38.61 -0.63 -10.48
N LEU A 773 -39.93 -0.44 -10.42
CA LEU A 773 -40.84 -1.30 -9.64
C LEU A 773 -40.89 -2.74 -10.19
N THR A 774 -40.83 -2.92 -11.51
CA THR A 774 -40.73 -4.26 -12.12
C THR A 774 -39.38 -4.93 -11.93
N HIS A 775 -38.29 -4.16 -11.80
CA HIS A 775 -36.96 -4.71 -11.54
C HIS A 775 -36.85 -5.28 -10.12
N ASP A 776 -37.44 -4.63 -9.13
CA ASP A 776 -37.46 -5.09 -7.73
C ASP A 776 -38.21 -6.43 -7.59
N LEU A 777 -39.34 -6.59 -8.29
CA LEU A 777 -40.08 -7.86 -8.37
C LEU A 777 -39.30 -9.02 -8.99
N LEU A 778 -38.31 -8.74 -9.86
CA LEU A 778 -37.44 -9.75 -10.48
C LEU A 778 -36.18 -10.03 -9.65
N VAL A 779 -35.68 -9.06 -8.88
CA VAL A 779 -34.51 -9.23 -8.01
C VAL A 779 -34.90 -9.81 -6.64
N ALA A 780 -36.16 -9.68 -6.22
CA ALA A 780 -36.69 -10.25 -4.98
C ALA A 780 -36.87 -11.79 -5.00
N THR A 781 -36.53 -12.49 -6.09
CA THR A 781 -36.37 -13.96 -6.03
C THR A 781 -35.24 -14.29 -5.06
N PRO A 782 -35.50 -14.99 -3.94
CA PRO A 782 -34.44 -15.34 -3.02
C PRO A 782 -33.43 -16.21 -3.74
N ILE A 783 -32.16 -15.81 -3.71
CA ILE A 783 -31.05 -16.70 -4.08
C ILE A 783 -31.23 -17.96 -3.24
N PRO A 784 -31.39 -19.15 -3.84
CA PRO A 784 -31.56 -20.37 -3.07
C PRO A 784 -30.38 -20.49 -2.12
N ALA A 785 -30.67 -20.68 -0.83
CA ALA A 785 -29.62 -20.83 0.17
C ALA A 785 -28.66 -21.94 -0.30
N PRO A 786 -27.33 -21.72 -0.28
CA PRO A 786 -26.39 -22.73 -0.73
C PRO A 786 -26.65 -24.01 0.08
N ASP A 787 -26.95 -25.10 -0.63
CA ASP A 787 -27.40 -26.35 -0.02
C ASP A 787 -26.48 -26.72 1.14
N ALA A 788 -27.06 -26.78 2.34
CA ALA A 788 -26.32 -27.25 3.51
C ALA A 788 -25.81 -28.66 3.19
N PRO A 789 -24.51 -28.95 3.39
CA PRO A 789 -23.97 -30.27 3.08
C PRO A 789 -24.71 -31.30 3.92
N GLY A 790 -25.55 -32.10 3.25
CA GLY A 790 -26.43 -33.05 3.90
C GLY A 790 -25.61 -34.05 4.71
N GLY A 791 -25.80 -34.04 6.02
CA GLY A 791 -25.20 -35.04 6.91
C GLY A 791 -25.78 -36.41 6.60
N SER A 792 -25.10 -37.17 5.75
CA SER A 792 -25.42 -38.57 5.49
C SER A 792 -24.98 -39.42 6.70
N SER A 793 -25.94 -39.73 7.56
CA SER A 793 -25.78 -40.72 8.64
C SER A 793 -25.47 -42.11 8.09
N ASP A 794 -24.48 -42.76 8.68
CA ASP A 794 -24.30 -44.22 8.80
C ASP A 794 -24.77 -45.16 7.67
N SER A 795 -23.80 -45.71 6.94
CA SER A 795 -23.86 -47.10 6.47
C SER A 795 -22.44 -47.67 6.27
N PRO A 796 -22.05 -48.74 7.00
CA PRO A 796 -20.71 -49.31 6.88
C PRO A 796 -20.67 -50.33 5.73
N LEU A 797 -20.14 -49.95 4.57
CA LEU A 797 -19.97 -50.85 3.43
C LEU A 797 -18.57 -50.77 2.80
N ARG A 798 -17.75 -51.73 3.25
CA ARG A 798 -16.92 -52.61 2.40
C ARG A 798 -15.84 -51.94 1.53
N VAL A 799 -14.61 -52.06 2.00
CA VAL A 799 -13.39 -52.03 1.17
C VAL A 799 -13.51 -53.00 -0.01
N PRO A 800 -13.23 -52.57 -1.25
CA PRO A 800 -12.78 -53.42 -2.34
C PRO A 800 -11.26 -53.27 -2.54
N ASP A 801 -10.59 -54.40 -2.75
CA ASP A 801 -9.15 -54.45 -3.08
C ASP A 801 -8.80 -53.74 -4.40
N PRO A 802 -7.55 -53.27 -4.57
CA PRO A 802 -7.14 -52.50 -5.75
C PRO A 802 -7.00 -53.39 -7.00
N PRO A 803 -7.50 -52.94 -8.18
CA PRO A 803 -7.18 -53.61 -9.45
C PRO A 803 -5.72 -53.31 -9.85
N GLN A 804 -5.00 -54.36 -10.22
CA GLN A 804 -3.64 -54.26 -10.74
C GLN A 804 -3.59 -53.65 -12.14
N GLY A 805 -2.44 -53.07 -12.48
CA GLY A 805 -2.24 -52.15 -13.60
C GLY A 805 -2.64 -52.63 -15.01
N VAL A 806 -2.93 -51.62 -15.85
CA VAL A 806 -2.73 -51.67 -17.30
C VAL A 806 -1.92 -50.44 -17.71
N THR A 807 -0.81 -50.68 -18.39
CA THR A 807 0.03 -49.66 -19.06
C THR A 807 -0.52 -49.32 -20.44
N LEU A 808 -0.42 -48.05 -20.87
CA LEU A 808 -0.28 -47.51 -22.25
C LEU A 808 -0.42 -45.97 -22.14
N THR A 809 0.67 -45.20 -22.17
CA THR A 809 1.29 -44.53 -23.35
C THR A 809 0.54 -43.30 -23.91
N ASP A 810 1.36 -42.29 -24.20
CA ASP A 810 1.22 -41.21 -25.18
C ASP A 810 0.48 -39.89 -24.90
N SER A 811 1.29 -38.83 -25.04
CA SER A 811 1.01 -37.55 -25.69
C SER A 811 0.26 -36.44 -24.92
N VAL A 812 1.05 -35.53 -24.34
CA VAL A 812 0.68 -34.10 -24.18
C VAL A 812 1.81 -33.25 -24.76
N PRO A 813 1.55 -32.32 -25.71
CA PRO A 813 2.58 -31.58 -26.41
C PRO A 813 3.07 -30.33 -25.68
N ALA A 814 4.32 -29.94 -25.94
CA ALA A 814 4.91 -28.71 -25.45
C ALA A 814 4.48 -27.45 -26.22
N ARG A 815 4.17 -26.39 -25.48
CA ARG A 815 4.21 -24.97 -25.87
C ARG A 815 4.36 -24.16 -24.59
N GLY A 816 5.24 -23.18 -24.44
CA GLY A 816 6.15 -22.56 -25.40
C GLY A 816 6.33 -21.11 -24.97
N GLY A 817 7.43 -20.78 -24.30
CA GLY A 817 7.61 -19.51 -23.60
C GLY A 817 7.84 -18.30 -24.52
N ARG A 818 7.86 -17.12 -23.91
CA ARG A 818 8.45 -15.89 -24.49
C ARG A 818 9.16 -15.08 -23.42
N THR A 819 10.26 -14.48 -23.82
CA THR A 819 11.26 -13.83 -22.97
C THR A 819 11.39 -12.34 -23.28
N GLN A 820 11.74 -11.57 -22.24
CA GLN A 820 12.71 -10.45 -22.30
C GLN A 820 12.29 -9.14 -23.00
N PRO A 821 13.04 -8.02 -22.83
CA PRO A 821 14.35 -7.85 -22.16
C PRO A 821 14.29 -7.63 -20.65
#